data_AF-A0A7X8IVS8-F1
#
_entry.id   AF-A0A7X8IVS8-F1
#
_cell.length_a   1.000
_cell.length_b   1.000
_cell.length_c   1.000
_cell.angle_alpha   90.00
_cell.angle_beta   90.00
_cell.angle_gamma   90.00
#
_symmetry.space_group_name_H-M   'P 1'
#
loop_
_entity.id
_entity.type
_entity.pdbx_description
1 polymer ?
#
loop_
_entity_poly.entity_id
_entity_poly.type
_entity_poly.pdbx_seq_one_letter_code
_entity_poly.pdbx_strand_id
1 'polypeptide(L)'
;MLYLYVELRYHRQLNKICPDIPVRFFSAVGDAVRNNGGNAARIGHAMVYTFDRKSAGFAFSASRVIDETRMLLGELRERIREYFILVDASDDPVEPEGFKERLQEYTSVILPDESILFTPTALEHLGAYVTTVALEGTRLEQYSGQKITEYTVPEQETGDALIPLVLYTDTAEDPIKLLRDMLATAPDIEVQTLLDEDSLAAYRENTAAKEVYSWFRFEKNQPAYRRDAVISLFSQQLYALSRVSGNPVPVRLAGRKPLPAECTALEETLSPVCTVTGPEQQRYLPPDVLSMPRDLLEMTYLVYRARQFLYHDELPSFFQFLDKDASFLVSLGSWLYSYGILADPADFRSVRISLEEQILERMDGAKVENDRRIAEFLWLKYEAGQLMPSIDLLEIFTTLDYHVTDSFLVGCFFTCCDNYDNGNDCLSRFSSDRVRDAVLRLADGEKAAISADFPRAESCAREVLHTFQREKIAYGEYRSFTLLSRLAYNKNKKDDAVVYLEYAFESAMRTRDSFAILDSGIDLACVHFGVGNFDSALCAAESAEKTAKKCFARDREAFLLFIKGRIFFETGDYHTAELMFQAAVSLATLYNFSEQAAIARTWYGRVLVHQGRYHAAEPIFREYAETVPEAAAFLLESAILSGHRLDNEASRNPADVVRVRGAASSGYCRIEDRSIPGVNDEYTASTVFKVFDLYYRARFGTGDDVLDCLSGLDSMAKAAQTRDDAQAAVYYYLCYELAQHVPSVSPSDGTAYLSRGFKYLQTRAKEITDTTLREQFLRNPVWNNRLFRAARENMLI
;
A
#
# COMPACT_ATOMS: atom_id res chain seq x y z
N MET A 1 12.47 35.67 16.88
CA MET A 1 12.29 34.68 17.97
C MET A 1 11.58 35.37 19.12
N LEU A 2 10.54 34.74 19.68
CA LEU A 2 9.85 35.22 20.88
C LEU A 2 10.40 34.53 22.12
N TYR A 3 10.47 35.29 23.21
CA TYR A 3 10.94 34.83 24.52
C TYR A 3 9.89 35.14 25.56
N LEU A 4 9.62 34.17 26.42
CA LEU A 4 8.77 34.30 27.60
C LEU A 4 9.62 33.93 28.81
N TYR A 5 10.17 34.95 29.47
CA TYR A 5 10.91 34.80 30.73
C TYR A 5 9.93 34.74 31.89
N VAL A 6 10.04 33.71 32.73
CA VAL A 6 9.13 33.44 33.84
C VAL A 6 9.93 33.25 35.13
N GLU A 7 9.75 34.18 36.06
CA GLU A 7 10.38 34.16 37.38
C GLU A 7 9.33 34.28 38.49
N LEU A 8 9.45 33.42 39.52
CA LEU A 8 8.67 33.55 40.75
C LEU A 8 9.54 34.26 41.78
N ARG A 9 9.19 35.48 42.21
CA ARG A 9 10.06 36.34 43.05
C ARG A 9 10.48 35.67 44.37
N TYR A 10 9.58 34.88 44.97
CA TYR A 10 9.86 34.11 46.19
C TYR A 10 10.10 32.61 45.95
N HIS A 11 10.60 32.21 44.78
CA HIS A 11 10.78 30.81 44.39
C HIS A 11 11.47 29.96 45.47
N ARG A 12 12.54 30.47 46.10
CA ARG A 12 13.28 29.74 47.16
C ARG A 12 12.45 29.51 48.44
N GLN A 13 11.56 30.44 48.79
CA GLN A 13 10.70 30.31 49.96
C GLN A 13 9.53 29.38 49.64
N LEU A 14 8.95 29.52 48.45
CA LEU A 14 7.92 28.62 47.91
C LEU A 14 8.42 27.17 47.86
N ASN A 15 9.63 26.92 47.36
CA ASN A 15 10.23 25.58 47.33
C ASN A 15 10.45 24.98 48.72
N LYS A 16 10.60 25.80 49.77
CA LYS A 16 10.76 25.31 51.15
C LYS A 16 9.42 25.00 51.82
N ILE A 17 8.37 25.75 51.51
CA ILE A 17 7.07 25.68 52.19
C ILE A 17 6.10 24.75 51.44
N CYS A 18 6.07 24.83 50.12
CA CYS A 18 5.21 24.04 49.22
C CYS A 18 5.98 23.66 47.94
N PRO A 19 6.94 22.72 47.98
CA PRO A 19 7.79 22.37 46.84
C PRO A 19 7.00 21.93 45.59
N ASP A 20 5.82 21.34 45.78
CA ASP A 20 5.00 20.83 44.68
C ASP A 20 4.40 21.95 43.82
N ILE A 21 4.23 23.17 44.36
CA ILE A 21 3.58 24.28 43.65
C ILE A 21 4.46 24.81 42.51
N PRO A 22 5.73 25.22 42.73
CA PRO A 22 6.59 25.65 41.63
C PRO A 22 6.84 24.53 40.61
N VAL A 23 6.95 23.27 41.06
CA VAL A 23 7.13 22.12 40.15
C VAL A 23 5.89 21.96 39.26
N ARG A 24 4.69 21.94 39.85
CA ARG A 24 3.43 21.87 39.09
C ARG A 24 3.29 23.03 38.11
N PHE A 25 3.60 24.25 38.54
CA PHE A 25 3.51 25.45 37.70
C PHE A 25 4.47 25.37 36.49
N PHE A 26 5.77 25.21 36.73
CA PHE A 26 6.75 25.17 35.63
C PHE A 26 6.62 23.93 34.74
N SER A 27 6.13 22.80 35.29
CA SER A 27 5.77 21.62 34.48
C SER A 27 4.63 21.96 33.53
N ALA A 28 3.51 22.47 34.04
CA ALA A 28 2.34 22.79 33.24
C ALA A 28 2.63 23.86 32.18
N VAL A 29 3.37 24.93 32.51
CA VAL A 29 3.83 25.92 31.51
C VAL A 29 4.78 25.27 30.51
N GLY A 30 5.68 24.39 30.96
CA GLY A 30 6.57 23.66 30.07
C GLY A 30 5.84 22.71 29.11
N ASP A 31 4.79 22.04 29.59
CA ASP A 31 3.90 21.19 28.78
C ASP A 31 3.15 22.04 27.75
N ALA A 32 2.52 23.14 28.17
CA ALA A 32 1.86 24.09 27.28
C ALA A 32 2.79 24.62 26.18
N VAL A 33 4.02 24.98 26.54
CA VAL A 33 5.05 25.44 25.59
C VAL A 33 5.39 24.35 24.57
N ARG A 34 5.68 23.13 25.01
CA ARG A 34 6.00 22.01 24.12
C ARG A 34 4.84 21.66 23.20
N ASN A 35 3.62 21.66 23.72
CA ASN A 35 2.40 21.37 22.98
C ASN A 35 2.05 22.43 21.92
N ASN A 36 2.70 23.60 21.99
CA ASN A 36 2.59 24.68 21.02
C ASN A 36 3.90 24.89 20.23
N GLY A 37 4.84 23.94 20.28
CA GLY A 37 6.10 23.93 19.50
C GLY A 37 7.14 24.94 19.94
N GLY A 38 7.08 25.35 21.21
CA GLY A 38 8.13 26.13 21.85
C GLY A 38 9.14 25.25 22.58
N ASN A 39 10.26 25.86 22.94
CA ASN A 39 11.32 25.23 23.72
C ASN A 39 11.42 25.84 25.12
N ALA A 40 11.95 25.08 26.07
CA ALA A 40 12.14 25.53 27.44
C ALA A 40 13.62 25.44 27.84
N ALA A 41 14.15 26.50 28.42
CA ALA A 41 15.49 26.55 28.98
C ALA A 41 15.46 27.15 30.39
N ARG A 42 16.42 26.76 31.23
CA ARG A 42 16.52 27.28 32.60
C ARG A 42 17.60 28.35 32.69
N ILE A 43 17.28 29.44 33.39
CA ILE A 43 18.20 30.54 33.67
C ILE A 43 18.20 30.81 35.18
N GLY A 44 19.16 30.23 35.90
CA GLY A 44 19.21 30.33 37.36
C GLY A 44 17.95 29.75 38.04
N HIS A 45 17.15 30.62 38.67
CA HIS A 45 15.88 30.25 39.33
C HIS A 45 14.64 30.52 38.46
N ALA A 46 14.83 31.03 37.24
CA ALA A 46 13.77 31.33 36.29
C ALA A 46 13.81 30.35 35.09
N MET A 47 12.72 30.36 34.33
CA MET A 47 12.60 29.65 33.05
C MET A 47 12.48 30.64 31.91
N VAL A 48 13.09 30.33 30.77
CA VAL A 48 12.85 31.03 29.51
C VAL A 48 12.26 30.04 28.53
N TYR A 49 11.10 30.41 28.02
CA TYR A 49 10.43 29.68 26.96
C TYR A 49 10.58 30.44 25.66
N THR A 50 10.79 29.72 24.56
CA THR A 50 11.12 30.34 23.28
C THR A 50 10.29 29.77 22.14
N PHE A 51 9.93 30.64 21.19
CA PHE A 51 9.24 30.28 19.96
C PHE A 51 10.05 30.80 18.77
N ASP A 52 10.55 29.86 17.96
CA ASP A 52 11.31 30.20 16.76
C ASP A 52 10.37 30.83 15.72
N ARG A 53 10.82 31.88 15.05
CA ARG A 53 10.10 32.52 13.94
C ARG A 53 9.91 31.56 12.76
N LYS A 54 10.73 30.51 12.65
CA LYS A 54 10.59 29.43 11.68
C LYS A 54 9.52 28.40 12.07
N SER A 55 9.07 28.36 13.33
CA SER A 55 7.93 27.53 13.71
C SER A 55 6.68 28.09 13.04
N ALA A 56 5.89 27.19 12.45
CA ALA A 56 4.62 27.54 11.84
C ALA A 56 3.70 28.17 12.92
N GLY A 57 3.18 29.37 12.68
CA GLY A 57 2.25 30.03 13.60
C GLY A 57 2.87 30.44 14.95
N PHE A 58 4.16 30.84 14.96
CA PHE A 58 4.91 31.05 16.21
C PHE A 58 4.31 32.09 17.16
N ALA A 59 3.74 33.19 16.66
CA ALA A 59 3.19 34.24 17.51
C ALA A 59 1.80 33.86 18.05
N PHE A 60 0.97 33.22 17.20
CA PHE A 60 -0.27 32.59 17.63
C PHE A 60 -0.02 31.56 18.75
N SER A 61 0.97 30.69 18.55
CA SER A 61 1.41 29.69 19.54
C SER A 61 1.84 30.33 20.87
N ALA A 62 2.70 31.35 20.82
CA ALA A 62 3.14 32.07 22.00
C ALA A 62 1.98 32.78 22.71
N SER A 63 1.04 33.37 21.97
CA SER A 63 -0.13 34.06 22.53
C SER A 63 -1.02 33.14 23.35
N ARG A 64 -1.20 31.89 22.88
CA ARG A 64 -1.95 30.86 23.60
C ARG A 64 -1.27 30.49 24.91
N VAL A 65 0.03 30.24 24.86
CA VAL A 65 0.81 29.89 26.05
C VAL A 65 0.80 31.01 27.08
N ILE A 66 0.80 32.26 26.66
CA ILE A 66 0.66 33.42 27.56
C ILE A 66 -0.70 33.40 28.27
N ASP A 67 -1.78 33.15 27.54
CA ASP A 67 -3.13 33.05 28.10
C ASP A 67 -3.27 31.85 29.06
N GLU A 68 -2.78 30.67 28.66
CA GLU A 68 -2.74 29.46 29.50
C GLU A 68 -1.92 29.69 30.78
N THR A 69 -0.77 30.38 30.67
CA THR A 69 0.05 30.76 31.82
C THR A 69 -0.71 31.72 32.75
N ARG A 70 -1.46 32.68 32.18
CA ARG A 70 -2.27 33.62 32.96
C ARG A 70 -3.41 32.92 33.70
N MET A 71 -4.07 31.96 33.06
CA MET A 71 -5.12 31.13 33.65
C MET A 71 -4.56 30.30 34.81
N LEU A 72 -3.41 29.64 34.59
CA LEU A 72 -2.74 28.85 35.61
C LEU A 72 -2.29 29.69 36.82
N LEU A 73 -1.79 30.91 36.60
CA LEU A 73 -1.49 31.85 37.68
C LEU A 73 -2.75 32.27 38.44
N GLY A 74 -3.89 32.38 37.75
CA GLY A 74 -5.20 32.61 38.36
C GLY A 74 -5.63 31.46 39.28
N GLU A 75 -5.50 30.22 38.82
CA GLU A 75 -5.79 29.01 39.62
C GLU A 75 -4.88 28.90 40.84
N LEU A 76 -3.61 29.28 40.71
CA LEU A 76 -2.60 29.18 41.77
C LEU A 76 -2.44 30.47 42.60
N ARG A 77 -3.32 31.45 42.44
CA ARG A 77 -3.20 32.80 43.02
C ARG A 77 -3.03 32.80 44.55
N GLU A 78 -3.64 31.86 45.26
CA GLU A 78 -3.51 31.77 46.72
C GLU A 78 -2.08 31.42 47.16
N ARG A 79 -1.31 30.74 46.29
CA ARG A 79 0.04 30.24 46.56
C ARG A 79 1.12 31.05 45.85
N ILE A 80 0.90 31.47 44.61
CA ILE A 80 1.82 32.30 43.82
C ILE A 80 1.25 33.73 43.80
N ARG A 81 1.80 34.60 44.66
CA ARG A 81 1.36 36.00 44.77
C ARG A 81 2.24 37.01 44.04
N GLU A 82 3.53 36.72 43.90
CA GLU A 82 4.47 37.64 43.25
C GLU A 82 5.27 36.91 42.17
N TYR A 83 5.17 37.41 40.95
CA TYR A 83 5.85 36.86 39.79
C TYR A 83 6.27 37.98 38.84
N PHE A 84 7.31 37.70 38.07
CA PHE A 84 7.77 38.58 37.01
C PHE A 84 7.83 37.77 35.72
N ILE A 85 7.00 38.15 34.76
CA ILE A 85 6.98 37.56 33.44
C ILE A 85 7.25 38.65 32.41
N LEU A 86 8.30 38.45 31.60
CA LEU A 86 8.66 39.35 30.52
C LEU A 86 8.55 38.62 29.19
N VAL A 87 7.77 39.19 28.27
CA VAL A 87 7.67 38.75 26.89
C VAL A 87 8.49 39.71 26.03
N ASP A 88 9.49 39.17 25.35
CA ASP A 88 10.38 39.92 24.45
C ASP A 88 10.47 39.27 23.07
N ALA A 89 10.86 40.04 22.07
CA ALA A 89 11.20 39.54 20.74
C ALA A 89 12.58 40.01 20.30
N SER A 90 13.27 39.15 19.56
CA SER A 90 14.53 39.47 18.91
C SER A 90 14.58 38.91 17.50
N ASP A 91 15.11 39.69 16.56
CA ASP A 91 15.48 39.17 15.24
C ASP A 91 16.73 38.29 15.31
N ASP A 92 17.71 38.64 16.13
CA ASP A 92 18.90 37.83 16.39
C ASP A 92 18.63 36.83 17.52
N PRO A 93 18.72 35.51 17.29
CA PRO A 93 18.58 34.51 18.34
C PRO A 93 19.66 34.73 19.40
N VAL A 94 19.24 34.82 20.67
CA VAL A 94 20.15 34.93 21.80
C VAL A 94 20.07 33.63 22.57
N GLU A 95 21.23 33.04 22.87
CA GLU A 95 21.31 31.91 23.79
C GLU A 95 20.61 32.26 25.12
N PRO A 96 19.92 31.30 25.78
CA PRO A 96 19.19 31.59 27.00
C PRO A 96 20.01 32.36 28.03
N GLU A 97 21.27 31.98 28.28
CA GLU A 97 22.15 32.69 29.22
C GLU A 97 22.47 34.14 28.82
N GLY A 98 22.54 34.44 27.51
CA GLY A 98 22.70 35.79 26.99
C GLY A 98 21.46 36.67 27.17
N PHE A 99 20.27 36.07 27.35
CA PHE A 99 19.04 36.82 27.65
C PHE A 99 19.13 37.58 28.98
N LYS A 100 19.98 37.14 29.92
CA LYS A 100 20.23 37.87 31.18
C LYS A 100 20.72 39.30 30.97
N GLU A 101 21.48 39.56 29.91
CA GLU A 101 21.97 40.91 29.61
C GLU A 101 20.81 41.87 29.29
N ARG A 102 19.76 41.36 28.63
CA ARG A 102 18.54 42.12 28.35
C ARG A 102 17.71 42.41 29.59
N LEU A 103 17.76 41.52 30.58
CA LEU A 103 17.07 41.73 31.85
C LEU A 103 17.70 42.88 32.66
N GLN A 104 18.97 43.23 32.42
CA GLN A 104 19.66 44.28 33.18
C GLN A 104 18.99 45.65 33.04
N GLU A 105 18.39 45.93 31.88
CA GLU A 105 17.66 47.19 31.60
C GLU A 105 16.50 47.42 32.57
N TYR A 106 15.93 46.35 33.12
CA TYR A 106 14.73 46.41 33.97
C TYR A 106 15.03 46.33 35.46
N THR A 107 16.29 46.08 35.84
CA THR A 107 16.70 45.91 37.26
C THR A 107 16.50 47.18 38.10
N SER A 108 16.52 48.36 37.48
CA SER A 108 16.37 49.66 38.14
C SER A 108 14.96 50.24 38.06
N VAL A 109 14.02 49.52 37.41
CA VAL A 109 12.63 49.96 37.18
C VAL A 109 11.72 49.32 38.23
N ILE A 110 10.79 50.10 38.81
CA ILE A 110 9.78 49.58 39.73
C ILE A 110 8.69 48.90 38.90
N LEU A 111 8.63 47.57 38.94
CA LEU A 111 7.68 46.76 38.19
C LEU A 111 6.56 46.23 39.08
N PRO A 112 5.31 46.10 38.58
CA PRO A 112 4.20 45.54 39.34
C PRO A 112 4.47 44.12 39.82
N ASP A 113 3.94 43.77 40.98
CA ASP A 113 4.20 42.47 41.64
C ASP A 113 3.43 41.29 40.98
N GLU A 114 2.33 41.60 40.26
CA GLU A 114 1.47 40.63 39.56
C GLU A 114 1.28 41.04 38.09
N SER A 115 2.32 40.91 37.25
CA SER A 115 2.19 41.32 35.84
C SER A 115 2.94 40.43 34.84
N ILE A 116 2.31 40.24 33.67
CA ILE A 116 2.94 39.78 32.44
C ILE A 116 3.19 41.04 31.62
N LEU A 117 4.45 41.33 31.35
CA LEU A 117 4.87 42.57 30.69
C LEU A 117 5.40 42.26 29.29
N PHE A 118 5.10 43.13 28.34
CA PHE A 118 5.57 43.04 26.96
C PHE A 118 6.50 44.19 26.62
N THR A 119 7.55 43.87 25.88
CA THR A 119 8.36 44.88 25.19
C THR A 119 7.66 45.36 23.90
N PRO A 120 8.00 46.54 23.38
CA PRO A 120 7.45 47.03 22.11
C PRO A 120 7.69 46.04 20.95
N THR A 121 8.87 45.42 20.90
CA THR A 121 9.23 44.42 19.88
C THR A 121 8.39 43.14 19.98
N ALA A 122 8.03 42.70 21.20
CA ALA A 122 7.09 41.59 21.37
C ALA A 122 5.69 41.93 20.85
N LEU A 123 5.23 43.17 21.07
CA LEU A 123 3.91 43.63 20.62
C LEU A 123 3.79 43.82 19.11
N GLU A 124 4.89 44.07 18.40
CA GLU A 124 4.90 44.04 16.93
C GLU A 124 4.44 42.68 16.37
N HIS A 125 4.65 41.59 17.13
CA HIS A 125 4.20 40.25 16.77
C HIS A 125 2.90 39.82 17.46
N LEU A 126 2.76 40.14 18.74
CA LEU A 126 1.67 39.62 19.57
C LEU A 126 0.48 40.56 19.71
N GLY A 127 0.63 41.83 19.33
CA GLY A 127 -0.40 42.87 19.52
C GLY A 127 -1.72 42.58 18.79
N ALA A 128 -1.74 41.68 17.81
CA ALA A 128 -2.97 41.22 17.17
C ALA A 128 -3.74 40.18 18.01
N TYR A 129 -3.07 39.49 18.94
CA TYR A 129 -3.63 38.40 19.75
C TYR A 129 -3.87 38.81 21.21
N VAL A 130 -3.23 39.88 21.70
CA VAL A 130 -3.32 40.31 23.09
C VAL A 130 -3.85 41.74 23.21
N THR A 131 -4.46 42.02 24.36
CA THR A 131 -4.78 43.36 24.83
C THR A 131 -3.82 43.74 25.95
N THR A 132 -3.39 45.00 25.94
CA THR A 132 -2.39 45.52 26.86
C THR A 132 -2.76 46.92 27.34
N VAL A 133 -2.14 47.33 28.45
CA VAL A 133 -2.23 48.67 29.03
C VAL A 133 -0.82 49.20 29.25
N ALA A 134 -0.52 50.40 28.77
CA ALA A 134 0.80 51.01 28.94
C ALA A 134 1.13 51.24 30.42
N LEU A 135 2.35 50.89 30.83
CA LEU A 135 2.84 51.09 32.20
C LEU A 135 3.54 52.45 32.31
N GLU A 136 2.99 53.34 33.14
CA GLU A 136 3.49 54.71 33.31
C GLU A 136 4.98 54.76 33.63
N GLY A 137 5.72 55.64 32.93
CA GLY A 137 7.16 55.83 33.16
C GLY A 137 8.07 54.76 32.57
N THR A 138 7.54 53.79 31.82
CA THR A 138 8.32 52.73 31.15
C THR A 138 7.94 52.58 29.68
N ARG A 139 8.70 51.77 28.93
CA ARG A 139 8.33 51.34 27.56
C ARG A 139 7.56 50.01 27.54
N LEU A 140 7.22 49.46 28.70
CA LEU A 140 6.56 48.18 28.82
C LEU A 140 5.05 48.36 28.83
N GLU A 141 4.35 47.36 28.33
CA GLU A 141 2.90 47.27 28.47
C GLU A 141 2.51 46.03 29.24
N GLN A 142 1.49 46.17 30.09
CA GLN A 142 0.96 45.09 30.92
C GLN A 142 -0.16 44.36 30.22
N TYR A 143 -0.11 43.03 30.21
CA TYR A 143 -1.17 42.16 29.72
C TYR A 143 -2.50 42.43 30.45
N SER A 144 -3.57 42.70 29.71
CA SER A 144 -4.93 42.83 30.26
C SER A 144 -5.86 41.68 29.84
N GLY A 145 -5.51 40.92 28.82
CA GLY A 145 -6.25 39.73 28.39
C GLY A 145 -5.96 39.36 26.93
N GLN A 146 -6.44 38.21 26.48
CA GLN A 146 -6.40 37.85 25.07
C GLN A 146 -7.35 38.79 24.31
N LYS A 147 -7.01 39.13 23.06
CA LYS A 147 -8.01 39.68 22.15
C LYS A 147 -9.00 38.55 21.87
N ILE A 148 -10.08 38.57 22.65
CA ILE A 148 -11.19 37.65 22.47
C ILE A 148 -11.87 38.09 21.18
N THR A 149 -11.86 37.22 20.18
CA THR A 149 -12.80 37.36 19.08
C THR A 149 -14.18 37.08 19.68
N GLU A 150 -15.10 38.05 19.60
CA GLU A 150 -16.42 38.00 20.25
C GLU A 150 -17.22 36.78 19.76
N TYR A 151 -17.00 35.61 20.35
CA TYR A 151 -17.74 34.41 20.01
C TYR A 151 -17.78 33.43 21.17
N THR A 152 -18.90 33.42 21.87
CA THR A 152 -19.37 32.21 22.56
C THR A 152 -20.03 31.32 21.52
N VAL A 153 -19.48 30.13 21.30
CA VAL A 153 -20.17 29.05 20.58
C VAL A 153 -21.55 28.90 21.23
N PRO A 154 -22.65 29.00 20.46
CA PRO A 154 -23.98 28.74 21.01
C PRO A 154 -23.97 27.36 21.67
N GLU A 155 -24.49 27.23 22.89
CA GLU A 155 -24.67 25.93 23.54
C GLU A 155 -25.40 25.02 22.55
N GLN A 156 -24.72 23.98 22.06
CA GLN A 156 -25.40 22.92 21.32
C GLN A 156 -26.34 22.23 22.32
N GLU A 157 -27.63 22.22 22.01
CA GLU A 157 -28.60 21.41 22.77
C GLU A 157 -28.11 19.97 22.76
N THR A 158 -27.58 19.52 23.91
CA THR A 158 -27.17 18.14 24.16
C THR A 158 -28.43 17.30 24.39
N GLY A 159 -29.23 17.14 23.33
CA GLY A 159 -30.22 16.08 23.27
C GLY A 159 -29.54 14.75 22.94
N ASP A 160 -30.15 13.63 23.30
CA ASP A 160 -29.70 12.26 22.95
C ASP A 160 -29.72 11.96 21.42
N ALA A 161 -30.01 12.95 20.57
CA ALA A 161 -30.09 12.80 19.12
C ALA A 161 -28.69 12.87 18.48
N LEU A 162 -28.41 11.96 17.55
CA LEU A 162 -27.14 11.92 16.82
C LEU A 162 -26.95 13.22 16.02
N ILE A 163 -25.82 13.91 16.24
CA ILE A 163 -25.47 15.12 15.49
C ILE A 163 -25.35 14.73 14.00
N PRO A 164 -26.00 15.47 13.08
CA PRO A 164 -25.92 15.18 11.65
C PRO A 164 -24.47 15.16 11.14
N LEU A 165 -24.09 14.08 10.46
CA LEU A 165 -22.84 14.04 9.71
C LEU A 165 -22.92 15.04 8.55
N VAL A 166 -21.81 15.68 8.21
CA VAL A 166 -21.79 16.73 7.17
C VAL A 166 -20.97 16.25 5.98
N LEU A 167 -21.57 16.32 4.79
CA LEU A 167 -20.91 16.01 3.53
C LEU A 167 -20.78 17.28 2.70
N TYR A 168 -19.54 17.71 2.45
CA TYR A 168 -19.25 18.94 1.71
C TYR A 168 -19.22 18.68 0.19
N THR A 169 -20.20 19.22 -0.54
CA THR A 169 -20.41 18.92 -1.97
C THR A 169 -19.63 19.83 -2.91
N ASP A 170 -19.26 21.04 -2.47
CA ASP A 170 -18.54 22.01 -3.30
C ASP A 170 -17.10 21.55 -3.66
N THR A 171 -16.64 20.44 -3.08
CA THR A 171 -15.27 19.92 -3.15
C THR A 171 -15.20 18.45 -3.58
N ALA A 172 -16.30 17.92 -4.10
CA ALA A 172 -16.48 16.50 -4.37
C ALA A 172 -15.75 16.06 -5.65
N GLU A 173 -14.59 15.43 -5.52
CA GLU A 173 -13.83 14.84 -6.63
C GLU A 173 -13.63 13.32 -6.49
N ASP A 174 -13.48 12.81 -5.25
CA ASP A 174 -13.38 11.38 -4.95
C ASP A 174 -14.45 10.96 -3.93
N PRO A 175 -15.39 10.06 -4.27
CA PRO A 175 -16.43 9.60 -3.34
C PRO A 175 -15.87 8.92 -2.09
N ILE A 176 -14.73 8.24 -2.19
CA ILE A 176 -14.10 7.56 -1.05
C ILE A 176 -13.52 8.59 -0.08
N LYS A 177 -12.84 9.62 -0.58
CA LYS A 177 -12.36 10.73 0.24
C LYS A 177 -13.52 11.41 0.98
N LEU A 178 -14.63 11.69 0.30
CA LEU A 178 -15.81 12.31 0.91
C LEU A 178 -16.40 11.47 2.05
N LEU A 179 -16.60 10.17 1.83
CA LEU A 179 -17.11 9.28 2.88
C LEU A 179 -16.15 9.17 4.05
N ARG A 180 -14.86 9.01 3.78
CA ARG A 180 -13.84 8.93 4.84
C ARG A 180 -13.81 10.20 5.66
N ASP A 181 -13.73 11.36 5.00
CA ASP A 181 -13.67 12.64 5.67
C ASP A 181 -14.95 12.85 6.50
N MET A 182 -16.13 12.53 5.97
CA MET A 182 -17.41 12.58 6.69
C MET A 182 -17.41 11.68 7.94
N LEU A 183 -17.02 10.42 7.78
CA LEU A 183 -17.00 9.40 8.84
C LEU A 183 -15.93 9.67 9.90
N ALA A 184 -14.88 10.43 9.60
CA ALA A 184 -13.90 10.87 10.59
C ALA A 184 -14.51 11.79 11.67
N THR A 185 -15.71 12.34 11.45
CA THR A 185 -16.46 13.12 12.45
C THR A 185 -17.60 12.35 13.11
N ALA A 186 -17.75 11.06 12.79
CA ALA A 186 -18.73 10.22 13.44
C ALA A 186 -18.33 9.92 14.90
N PRO A 187 -19.30 9.66 15.79
CA PRO A 187 -18.99 9.26 17.16
C PRO A 187 -18.24 7.93 17.18
N ASP A 188 -17.30 7.79 18.11
CA ASP A 188 -16.60 6.53 18.33
C ASP A 188 -17.58 5.44 18.77
N ILE A 189 -17.71 4.40 17.94
CA ILE A 189 -18.57 3.25 18.21
C ILE A 189 -17.79 1.94 18.02
N GLU A 190 -18.13 0.93 18.81
CA GLU A 190 -17.58 -0.42 18.65
C GLU A 190 -18.27 -1.16 17.50
N VAL A 191 -18.03 -0.73 16.25
CA VAL A 191 -18.65 -1.26 15.02
C VAL A 191 -18.72 -2.78 15.00
N GLN A 192 -17.65 -3.45 15.41
CA GLN A 192 -17.54 -4.91 15.37
C GLN A 192 -18.58 -5.64 16.23
N THR A 193 -19.09 -5.00 17.29
CA THR A 193 -20.11 -5.60 18.18
C THR A 193 -21.53 -5.45 17.63
N LEU A 194 -21.70 -4.62 16.60
CA LEU A 194 -22.99 -4.22 16.04
C LEU A 194 -23.27 -4.89 14.69
N LEU A 195 -22.32 -5.63 14.14
CA LEU A 195 -22.44 -6.36 12.88
C LEU A 195 -22.76 -7.84 13.14
N ASP A 196 -23.49 -8.47 12.22
CA ASP A 196 -23.61 -9.94 12.19
C ASP A 196 -22.29 -10.60 11.76
N GLU A 197 -22.18 -11.93 11.90
CA GLU A 197 -20.93 -12.66 11.65
C GLU A 197 -20.40 -12.46 10.22
N ASP A 198 -21.28 -12.50 9.21
CA ASP A 198 -20.91 -12.34 7.80
C ASP A 198 -20.44 -10.90 7.51
N SER A 199 -21.16 -9.91 8.01
CA SER A 199 -20.82 -8.49 7.87
C SER A 199 -19.53 -8.15 8.63
N LEU A 200 -19.29 -8.76 9.79
CA LEU A 200 -18.08 -8.59 10.57
C LEU A 200 -16.86 -9.18 9.85
N ALA A 201 -17.01 -10.34 9.22
CA ALA A 201 -15.94 -10.94 8.41
C ALA A 201 -15.57 -10.01 7.25
N ALA A 202 -16.57 -9.55 6.50
CA ALA A 202 -16.38 -8.59 5.41
C ALA A 202 -15.76 -7.25 5.89
N TYR A 203 -16.20 -6.73 7.05
CA TYR A 203 -15.68 -5.49 7.64
C TYR A 203 -14.19 -5.58 7.95
N ARG A 204 -13.77 -6.67 8.61
CA ARG A 204 -12.36 -6.91 8.96
C ARG A 204 -11.51 -7.03 7.70
N GLU A 205 -12.04 -7.72 6.71
CA GLU A 205 -11.39 -7.93 5.43
C GLU A 205 -11.23 -6.63 4.62
N ASN A 206 -12.28 -5.80 4.56
CA ASN A 206 -12.29 -4.54 3.82
C ASN A 206 -11.46 -3.43 4.48
N THR A 207 -11.11 -3.56 5.76
CA THR A 207 -10.23 -2.59 6.45
C THR A 207 -8.86 -2.49 5.76
N ALA A 208 -8.31 -3.61 5.29
CA ALA A 208 -7.07 -3.63 4.51
C ALA A 208 -7.22 -2.87 3.18
N ALA A 209 -8.38 -2.96 2.52
CA ALA A 209 -8.66 -2.22 1.30
C ALA A 209 -8.59 -0.70 1.50
N LYS A 210 -9.10 -0.20 2.64
CA LYS A 210 -9.08 1.24 3.00
C LYS A 210 -7.65 1.76 3.15
N GLU A 211 -6.81 1.00 3.86
CA GLU A 211 -5.40 1.36 4.06
C GLU A 211 -4.66 1.38 2.72
N VAL A 212 -4.81 0.33 1.90
CA VAL A 212 -4.15 0.25 0.59
C VAL A 212 -4.66 1.32 -0.37
N TYR A 213 -5.96 1.63 -0.34
CA TYR A 213 -6.51 2.75 -1.12
C TYR A 213 -5.84 4.07 -0.76
N SER A 214 -5.54 4.26 0.54
CA SER A 214 -4.85 5.45 1.06
C SER A 214 -3.39 5.55 0.60
N TRP A 215 -2.73 4.40 0.40
CA TRP A 215 -1.35 4.36 -0.10
C TRP A 215 -1.23 4.89 -1.53
N PHE A 216 -2.27 4.70 -2.34
CA PHE A 216 -2.38 5.11 -3.74
C PHE A 216 -3.39 6.26 -3.93
N ARG A 217 -3.65 7.07 -2.90
CA ARG A 217 -4.73 8.09 -2.89
C ARG A 217 -4.67 9.12 -4.02
N PHE A 218 -3.49 9.31 -4.63
CA PHE A 218 -3.28 10.27 -5.70
C PHE A 218 -3.43 9.65 -7.09
N GLU A 219 -3.46 8.31 -7.18
CA GLU A 219 -3.65 7.63 -8.46
C GLU A 219 -5.09 7.80 -8.94
N LYS A 220 -5.23 8.22 -10.21
CA LYS A 220 -6.55 8.44 -10.81
C LYS A 220 -7.37 7.16 -10.95
N ASN A 221 -6.71 6.02 -11.14
CA ASN A 221 -7.36 4.75 -11.45
C ASN A 221 -6.91 3.65 -10.49
N GLN A 222 -7.70 3.41 -9.45
CA GLN A 222 -7.53 2.23 -8.59
C GLN A 222 -8.43 1.06 -9.02
N PRO A 223 -8.05 -0.20 -8.71
CA PRO A 223 -8.85 -1.38 -9.06
C PRO A 223 -10.28 -1.26 -8.53
N ALA A 224 -11.27 -1.57 -9.39
CA ALA A 224 -12.70 -1.46 -9.05
C ALA A 224 -13.04 -2.25 -7.78
N TYR A 225 -12.57 -3.50 -7.67
CA TYR A 225 -12.82 -4.34 -6.51
C TYR A 225 -12.32 -3.72 -5.18
N ARG A 226 -11.25 -2.91 -5.21
CA ARG A 226 -10.71 -2.24 -4.03
C ARG A 226 -11.62 -1.07 -3.65
N ARG A 227 -12.06 -0.29 -4.64
CA ARG A 227 -13.02 0.80 -4.44
C ARG A 227 -14.33 0.28 -3.84
N ASP A 228 -14.87 -0.80 -4.41
CA ASP A 228 -16.12 -1.42 -3.96
C ASP A 228 -16.00 -1.92 -2.51
N ALA A 229 -14.85 -2.50 -2.15
CA ALA A 229 -14.56 -2.95 -0.79
C ALA A 229 -14.50 -1.79 0.23
N VAL A 230 -13.88 -0.66 -0.15
CA VAL A 230 -13.82 0.53 0.72
C VAL A 230 -15.20 1.16 0.88
N ILE A 231 -16.00 1.24 -0.18
CA ILE A 231 -17.39 1.70 -0.09
C ILE A 231 -18.20 0.78 0.82
N SER A 232 -18.07 -0.54 0.65
CA SER A 232 -18.73 -1.53 1.51
C SER A 232 -18.35 -1.37 2.99
N LEU A 233 -17.08 -1.12 3.29
CA LEU A 233 -16.60 -0.82 4.65
C LEU A 233 -17.35 0.38 5.25
N PHE A 234 -17.43 1.49 4.50
CA PHE A 234 -18.11 2.71 4.96
C PHE A 234 -19.62 2.50 5.11
N SER A 235 -20.26 1.76 4.20
CA SER A 235 -21.67 1.37 4.35
C SER A 235 -21.92 0.60 5.65
N GLN A 236 -21.02 -0.31 6.02
CA GLN A 236 -21.12 -1.07 7.27
C GLN A 236 -20.94 -0.20 8.52
N GLN A 237 -20.06 0.81 8.46
CA GLN A 237 -19.90 1.79 9.54
C GLN A 237 -21.17 2.63 9.73
N LEU A 238 -21.76 3.12 8.63
CA LEU A 238 -23.04 3.83 8.65
C LEU A 238 -24.19 2.96 9.16
N TYR A 239 -24.23 1.70 8.74
CA TYR A 239 -25.20 0.74 9.25
C TYR A 239 -25.06 0.55 10.77
N ALA A 240 -23.83 0.36 11.27
CA ALA A 240 -23.58 0.24 12.70
C ALA A 240 -24.00 1.50 13.48
N LEU A 241 -23.72 2.69 12.96
CA LEU A 241 -24.20 3.96 13.53
C LEU A 241 -25.73 4.03 13.60
N SER A 242 -26.43 3.58 12.56
CA SER A 242 -27.90 3.55 12.53
C SER A 242 -28.50 2.61 13.60
N ARG A 243 -27.78 1.54 13.96
CA ARG A 243 -28.19 0.62 15.02
C ARG A 243 -28.06 1.23 16.42
N VAL A 244 -27.03 2.06 16.64
CA VAL A 244 -26.82 2.75 17.92
C VAL A 244 -27.93 3.76 18.17
N SER A 245 -28.31 4.53 17.15
CA SER A 245 -29.34 5.58 17.26
C SER A 245 -30.78 5.05 17.14
N GLY A 246 -30.96 3.81 16.66
CA GLY A 246 -32.27 3.23 16.35
C GLY A 246 -32.99 3.91 15.17
N ASN A 247 -32.31 4.80 14.46
CA ASN A 247 -32.85 5.62 13.37
C ASN A 247 -31.82 5.70 12.22
N PRO A 248 -32.23 6.01 10.98
CA PRO A 248 -31.30 6.31 9.91
C PRO A 248 -30.32 7.42 10.33
N VAL A 249 -29.07 7.32 9.89
CA VAL A 249 -28.02 8.30 10.21
C VAL A 249 -28.36 9.64 9.52
N PRO A 250 -28.52 10.75 10.26
CA PRO A 250 -28.74 12.04 9.64
C PRO A 250 -27.47 12.51 8.92
N VAL A 251 -27.58 12.79 7.62
CA VAL A 251 -26.51 13.33 6.78
C VAL A 251 -26.97 14.64 6.16
N ARG A 252 -26.21 15.72 6.35
CA ARG A 252 -26.48 17.04 5.81
C ARG A 252 -25.53 17.35 4.66
N LEU A 253 -26.08 17.65 3.49
CA LEU A 253 -25.33 18.11 2.34
C LEU A 253 -25.00 19.61 2.49
N ALA A 254 -23.71 19.91 2.52
CA ALA A 254 -23.16 21.24 2.72
C ALA A 254 -22.53 21.76 1.43
N GLY A 255 -23.14 22.75 0.79
CA GLY A 255 -22.58 23.35 -0.42
C GLY A 255 -23.61 24.06 -1.28
N ARG A 256 -23.16 24.65 -2.38
CA ARG A 256 -24.01 25.30 -3.38
C ARG A 256 -24.47 24.35 -4.47
N LYS A 257 -23.69 23.29 -4.72
CA LYS A 257 -23.96 22.30 -5.77
C LYS A 257 -24.56 21.02 -5.17
N PRO A 258 -25.43 20.31 -5.91
CA PRO A 258 -25.76 18.92 -5.58
C PRO A 258 -24.50 18.03 -5.69
N LEU A 259 -24.61 16.78 -5.25
CA LEU A 259 -23.57 15.78 -5.47
C LEU A 259 -23.23 15.69 -6.97
N PRO A 260 -21.95 15.67 -7.36
CA PRO A 260 -21.54 15.48 -8.75
C PRO A 260 -22.09 14.16 -9.32
N ALA A 261 -22.20 14.07 -10.65
CA ALA A 261 -22.70 12.84 -11.30
C ALA A 261 -21.79 11.63 -11.01
N GLU A 262 -20.49 11.89 -10.87
CA GLU A 262 -19.43 10.94 -10.50
C GLU A 262 -19.63 10.37 -9.08
N CYS A 263 -20.48 11.03 -8.28
CA CYS A 263 -20.82 10.66 -6.91
C CYS A 263 -22.17 9.95 -6.79
N THR A 264 -22.82 9.55 -7.88
CA THR A 264 -24.12 8.83 -7.84
C THR A 264 -24.06 7.53 -7.02
N ALA A 265 -22.92 6.82 -7.03
CA ALA A 265 -22.70 5.64 -6.18
C ALA A 265 -22.77 5.95 -4.67
N LEU A 266 -22.55 7.19 -4.25
CA LEU A 266 -22.75 7.62 -2.86
C LEU A 266 -24.22 7.64 -2.49
N GLU A 267 -25.12 8.04 -3.39
CA GLU A 267 -26.55 8.06 -3.09
C GLU A 267 -27.08 6.64 -2.86
N GLU A 268 -26.62 5.68 -3.67
CA GLU A 268 -26.90 4.26 -3.47
C GLU A 268 -26.35 3.73 -2.14
N THR A 269 -25.18 4.22 -1.72
CA THR A 269 -24.55 3.87 -0.44
C THR A 269 -25.29 4.47 0.76
N LEU A 270 -25.73 5.72 0.66
CA LEU A 270 -26.35 6.46 1.76
C LEU A 270 -27.83 6.12 1.94
N SER A 271 -28.58 5.98 0.85
CA SER A 271 -30.04 5.83 0.88
C SER A 271 -30.61 4.71 1.78
N PRO A 272 -29.94 3.55 1.98
CA PRO A 272 -30.51 2.48 2.80
C PRO A 272 -30.40 2.75 4.31
N VAL A 273 -29.44 3.57 4.73
CA VAL A 273 -29.03 3.72 6.15
C VAL A 273 -29.00 5.16 6.65
N CYS A 274 -29.16 6.14 5.75
CA CYS A 274 -29.06 7.57 6.06
C CYS A 274 -30.32 8.33 5.65
N THR A 275 -30.66 9.37 6.42
CA THR A 275 -31.58 10.43 6.00
C THR A 275 -30.77 11.63 5.53
N VAL A 276 -30.82 11.92 4.24
CA VAL A 276 -30.04 13.00 3.61
C VAL A 276 -30.89 14.28 3.51
N THR A 277 -30.36 15.41 3.98
CA THR A 277 -30.98 16.75 3.87
C THR A 277 -30.06 17.74 3.13
N GLY A 278 -30.63 18.79 2.54
CA GLY A 278 -29.88 19.82 1.79
C GLY A 278 -29.98 19.68 0.27
N PRO A 279 -29.09 20.33 -0.52
CA PRO A 279 -27.90 21.07 -0.08
C PRO A 279 -28.24 22.38 0.65
N GLU A 280 -27.51 22.64 1.73
CA GLU A 280 -27.61 23.88 2.49
C GLU A 280 -26.36 24.75 2.30
N GLN A 281 -26.60 26.05 2.07
CA GLN A 281 -25.51 27.01 1.98
C GLN A 281 -24.91 27.27 3.36
N GLN A 282 -23.60 27.05 3.47
CA GLN A 282 -22.81 27.35 4.66
C GLN A 282 -22.89 28.85 4.99
N ARG A 283 -23.02 29.16 6.29
CA ARG A 283 -23.06 30.53 6.81
C ARG A 283 -21.69 30.88 7.38
N TYR A 284 -21.11 31.97 6.89
CA TYR A 284 -19.82 32.48 7.31
C TYR A 284 -19.99 33.85 7.94
N LEU A 285 -19.13 34.19 8.89
CA LEU A 285 -18.93 35.58 9.30
C LEU A 285 -18.37 36.41 8.13
N PRO A 286 -18.51 37.75 8.17
CA PRO A 286 -17.86 38.62 7.20
C PRO A 286 -16.35 38.33 7.14
N PRO A 287 -15.78 38.08 5.96
CA PRO A 287 -14.39 37.69 5.86
C PRO A 287 -13.49 38.91 6.10
N ASP A 288 -12.48 38.76 6.96
CA ASP A 288 -11.50 39.82 7.24
C ASP A 288 -10.06 39.32 7.03
N VAL A 289 -9.83 38.73 5.86
CA VAL A 289 -8.50 38.21 5.51
C VAL A 289 -7.44 39.32 5.58
N LEU A 290 -7.76 40.55 5.18
CA LEU A 290 -6.81 41.66 5.10
C LEU A 290 -6.19 42.04 6.45
N SER A 291 -6.97 42.03 7.54
CA SER A 291 -6.45 42.35 8.87
C SER A 291 -5.77 41.17 9.58
N MET A 292 -5.87 39.96 9.00
CA MET A 292 -5.31 38.74 9.58
C MET A 292 -3.78 38.86 9.77
N PRO A 293 -3.27 38.54 10.97
CA PRO A 293 -1.84 38.48 11.24
C PRO A 293 -1.13 37.51 10.31
N ARG A 294 0.13 37.80 9.97
CA ARG A 294 0.88 37.04 8.96
C ARG A 294 1.05 35.55 9.33
N ASP A 295 1.26 35.23 10.60
CA ASP A 295 1.46 33.85 11.05
C ASP A 295 0.13 33.09 11.25
N LEU A 296 -0.99 33.77 11.52
CA LEU A 296 -2.32 33.17 11.42
C LEU A 296 -2.73 32.93 9.96
N LEU A 297 -2.35 33.83 9.04
CA LEU A 297 -2.52 33.64 7.61
C LEU A 297 -1.72 32.42 7.13
N GLU A 298 -0.53 32.19 7.68
CA GLU A 298 0.25 30.98 7.47
C GLU A 298 -0.49 29.71 7.95
N MET A 299 -1.09 29.72 9.14
CA MET A 299 -1.90 28.58 9.61
C MET A 299 -3.12 28.34 8.72
N THR A 300 -3.76 29.42 8.29
CA THR A 300 -4.88 29.37 7.35
C THR A 300 -4.45 28.71 6.06
N TYR A 301 -3.32 29.14 5.49
CA TYR A 301 -2.74 28.56 4.29
C TYR A 301 -2.51 27.05 4.42
N LEU A 302 -1.91 26.62 5.54
CA LEU A 302 -1.68 25.20 5.81
C LEU A 302 -2.98 24.39 5.90
N VAL A 303 -4.07 24.96 6.43
CA VAL A 303 -5.38 24.31 6.44
C VAL A 303 -5.90 24.09 5.01
N TYR A 304 -5.79 25.09 4.12
CA TYR A 304 -6.19 24.92 2.71
C TYR A 304 -5.35 23.86 2.02
N ARG A 305 -4.02 23.86 2.20
CA ARG A 305 -3.14 22.83 1.61
C ARG A 305 -3.40 21.45 2.20
N ALA A 306 -3.58 21.33 3.52
CA ALA A 306 -3.89 20.07 4.17
C ALA A 306 -5.18 19.46 3.60
N ARG A 307 -6.22 20.27 3.36
CA ARG A 307 -7.46 19.80 2.71
C ARG A 307 -7.20 19.19 1.31
N GLN A 308 -6.26 19.75 0.55
CA GLN A 308 -5.95 19.24 -0.80
C GLN A 308 -5.28 17.87 -0.73
N PHE A 309 -4.25 17.70 0.13
CA PHE A 309 -3.37 16.52 0.09
C PHE A 309 -3.63 15.46 1.16
N LEU A 310 -4.31 15.84 2.25
CA LEU A 310 -4.53 14.98 3.42
C LEU A 310 -6.00 14.58 3.54
N TYR A 311 -6.23 13.46 4.22
CA TYR A 311 -7.56 13.13 4.75
C TYR A 311 -7.81 13.89 6.05
N HIS A 312 -9.09 14.12 6.38
CA HIS A 312 -9.45 14.88 7.58
C HIS A 312 -8.92 14.25 8.87
N ASP A 313 -8.92 12.92 8.97
CA ASP A 313 -8.38 12.16 10.10
C ASP A 313 -6.85 12.23 10.22
N GLU A 314 -6.15 12.72 9.19
CA GLU A 314 -4.70 12.95 9.23
C GLU A 314 -4.32 14.35 9.74
N LEU A 315 -5.27 15.29 9.83
CA LEU A 315 -5.02 16.67 10.24
C LEU A 315 -4.37 16.78 11.63
N PRO A 316 -4.83 16.04 12.68
CA PRO A 316 -4.17 16.07 13.97
C PRO A 316 -2.71 15.58 13.93
N SER A 317 -2.44 14.54 13.14
CA SER A 317 -1.09 14.00 12.97
C SER A 317 -0.17 14.97 12.23
N PHE A 318 -0.71 15.71 11.25
CA PHE A 318 0.03 16.76 10.54
C PHE A 318 0.40 17.92 11.46
N PHE A 319 -0.53 18.40 12.29
CA PHE A 319 -0.22 19.45 13.25
C PHE A 319 0.72 18.96 14.36
N GLN A 320 0.61 17.69 14.77
CA GLN A 320 1.58 17.08 15.68
C GLN A 320 3.00 17.03 15.08
N PHE A 321 3.12 16.80 13.78
CA PHE A 321 4.40 16.90 13.04
C PHE A 321 4.97 18.34 13.04
N LEU A 322 4.11 19.36 13.17
CA LEU A 322 4.50 20.76 13.36
C LEU A 322 4.70 21.13 14.83
N ASP A 323 4.78 20.15 15.72
CA ASP A 323 4.83 20.30 17.18
C ASP A 323 3.62 21.06 17.74
N LYS A 324 2.41 20.75 17.26
CA LYS A 324 1.14 21.34 17.71
C LYS A 324 0.16 20.25 18.12
N ASP A 325 -0.32 20.30 19.36
CA ASP A 325 -1.24 19.28 19.88
C ASP A 325 -2.70 19.47 19.42
N ALA A 326 -3.60 18.59 19.86
CA ALA A 326 -5.02 18.69 19.52
C ALA A 326 -5.69 19.97 20.07
N SER A 327 -5.24 20.48 21.22
CA SER A 327 -5.76 21.72 21.78
C SER A 327 -5.42 22.92 20.88
N PHE A 328 -4.28 22.86 20.16
CA PHE A 328 -3.88 23.85 19.17
C PHE A 328 -4.98 24.07 18.12
N LEU A 329 -5.54 22.98 17.60
CA LEU A 329 -6.58 23.00 16.58
C LEU A 329 -7.88 23.64 17.06
N VAL A 330 -8.27 23.43 18.32
CA VAL A 330 -9.51 24.00 18.89
C VAL A 330 -9.49 25.53 18.84
N SER A 331 -8.42 26.16 19.35
CA SER A 331 -8.34 27.62 19.30
C SER A 331 -8.04 28.11 17.88
N LEU A 332 -7.26 27.38 17.06
CA LEU A 332 -7.08 27.76 15.66
C LEU A 332 -8.44 27.84 14.94
N GLY A 333 -9.29 26.82 15.10
CA GLY A 333 -10.63 26.79 14.51
C GLY A 333 -11.50 27.97 14.95
N SER A 334 -11.45 28.34 16.23
CA SER A 334 -12.16 29.52 16.78
C SER A 334 -11.69 30.83 16.13
N TRP A 335 -10.38 30.98 15.94
CA TRP A 335 -9.80 32.16 15.27
C TRP A 335 -10.16 32.18 13.79
N LEU A 336 -10.02 31.07 13.06
CA LEU A 336 -10.38 31.00 11.65
C LEU A 336 -11.88 31.28 11.42
N TYR A 337 -12.74 30.78 12.30
CA TYR A 337 -14.17 31.10 12.29
C TYR A 337 -14.41 32.61 12.42
N SER A 338 -13.77 33.28 13.39
CA SER A 338 -13.92 34.72 13.61
C SER A 338 -13.51 35.59 12.42
N TYR A 339 -12.56 35.11 11.61
CA TYR A 339 -12.13 35.75 10.38
C TYR A 339 -12.98 35.40 9.15
N GLY A 340 -14.08 34.65 9.33
CA GLY A 340 -14.98 34.22 8.26
C GLY A 340 -14.38 33.17 7.33
N ILE A 341 -13.34 32.44 7.79
CA ILE A 341 -12.68 31.36 7.04
C ILE A 341 -13.44 30.04 7.19
N LEU A 342 -13.89 29.71 8.40
CA LEU A 342 -14.68 28.50 8.68
C LEU A 342 -16.14 28.84 8.90
N ALA A 343 -17.05 27.93 8.55
CA ALA A 343 -18.46 28.01 8.93
C ALA A 343 -18.75 27.31 10.27
N ASP A 344 -17.89 26.37 10.68
CA ASP A 344 -17.93 25.68 11.97
C ASP A 344 -16.49 25.67 12.57
N PRO A 345 -16.27 26.23 13.77
CA PRO A 345 -14.94 26.27 14.39
C PRO A 345 -14.39 24.88 14.75
N ALA A 346 -15.22 23.85 14.87
CA ALA A 346 -14.76 22.49 15.18
C ALA A 346 -14.45 21.66 13.92
N ASP A 347 -14.91 22.10 12.74
CA ASP A 347 -14.80 21.34 11.50
C ASP A 347 -14.02 22.12 10.42
N PHE A 348 -12.74 21.77 10.26
CA PHE A 348 -11.85 22.37 9.27
C PHE A 348 -12.23 22.09 7.81
N ARG A 349 -13.13 21.13 7.55
CA ARG A 349 -13.69 20.90 6.19
C ARG A 349 -14.68 22.00 5.81
N SER A 350 -15.20 22.75 6.79
CA SER A 350 -16.12 23.89 6.61
C SER A 350 -15.46 25.15 6.03
N VAL A 351 -14.26 25.02 5.46
CA VAL A 351 -13.47 26.13 4.94
C VAL A 351 -14.13 26.81 3.74
N ARG A 352 -14.06 28.14 3.73
CA ARG A 352 -14.61 28.98 2.68
C ARG A 352 -13.74 28.94 1.42
N ILE A 353 -14.07 28.05 0.49
CA ILE A 353 -13.31 27.82 -0.75
C ILE A 353 -13.10 29.11 -1.56
N SER A 354 -14.07 30.03 -1.56
CA SER A 354 -13.97 31.28 -2.33
C SER A 354 -12.83 32.22 -1.91
N LEU A 355 -12.19 31.99 -0.77
CA LEU A 355 -11.06 32.81 -0.28
C LEU A 355 -9.70 32.18 -0.59
N GLU A 356 -9.65 30.97 -1.16
CA GLU A 356 -8.41 30.21 -1.37
C GLU A 356 -7.39 31.00 -2.20
N GLU A 357 -7.79 31.47 -3.38
CA GLU A 357 -6.92 32.25 -4.27
C GLU A 357 -6.36 33.51 -3.58
N GLN A 358 -7.21 34.24 -2.86
CA GLN A 358 -6.79 35.44 -2.10
C GLN A 358 -5.76 35.12 -1.01
N ILE A 359 -5.89 33.97 -0.33
CA ILE A 359 -4.96 33.53 0.71
C ILE A 359 -3.64 33.08 0.07
N LEU A 360 -3.70 32.36 -1.05
CA LEU A 360 -2.53 31.93 -1.81
C LEU A 360 -1.70 33.14 -2.29
N GLU A 361 -2.35 34.17 -2.84
CA GLU A 361 -1.69 35.39 -3.33
C GLU A 361 -0.99 36.17 -2.21
N ARG A 362 -1.61 36.29 -1.03
CA ARG A 362 -1.00 37.02 0.11
C ARG A 362 0.17 36.28 0.74
N MET A 363 0.37 35.01 0.42
CA MET A 363 1.41 34.15 0.98
C MET A 363 2.67 34.03 0.12
N ASP A 364 2.81 34.83 -0.96
CA ASP A 364 3.84 34.69 -2.00
C ASP A 364 5.28 34.42 -1.49
N GLY A 365 5.70 35.06 -0.39
CA GLY A 365 7.04 34.84 0.20
C GLY A 365 7.18 33.69 1.21
N ALA A 366 6.08 33.15 1.75
CA ALA A 366 6.07 32.05 2.74
C ALA A 366 5.46 30.76 2.18
N LYS A 367 4.93 30.80 0.95
CA LYS A 367 4.34 29.68 0.22
C LYS A 367 5.30 28.48 0.15
N VAL A 368 6.52 28.70 -0.36
CA VAL A 368 7.52 27.64 -0.59
C VAL A 368 7.81 26.86 0.70
N GLU A 369 8.00 27.57 1.81
CA GLU A 369 8.29 26.95 3.10
C GLU A 369 7.10 26.13 3.64
N ASN A 370 5.87 26.59 3.42
CA ASN A 370 4.67 25.88 3.87
C ASN A 370 4.34 24.67 2.99
N ASP A 371 4.58 24.78 1.68
CA ASP A 371 4.48 23.66 0.74
C ASP A 371 5.50 22.58 1.07
N ARG A 372 6.72 22.99 1.43
CA ARG A 372 7.76 22.09 1.92
C ARG A 372 7.31 21.32 3.16
N ARG A 373 6.63 21.94 4.13
CA ARG A 373 6.12 21.24 5.33
C ARG A 373 5.08 20.16 4.99
N ILE A 374 4.18 20.44 4.04
CA ILE A 374 3.21 19.45 3.56
C ILE A 374 3.95 18.30 2.86
N ALA A 375 4.92 18.62 2.00
CA ALA A 375 5.71 17.62 1.30
C ALA A 375 6.54 16.76 2.26
N GLU A 376 7.16 17.33 3.28
CA GLU A 376 7.93 16.60 4.30
C GLU A 376 7.03 15.64 5.09
N PHE A 377 5.79 16.04 5.42
CA PHE A 377 4.83 15.13 6.05
C PHE A 377 4.41 13.98 5.13
N LEU A 378 4.16 14.25 3.85
CA LEU A 378 3.89 13.20 2.86
C LEU A 378 5.12 12.28 2.67
N TRP A 379 6.33 12.85 2.67
CA TRP A 379 7.57 12.10 2.57
C TRP A 379 7.76 11.16 3.77
N LEU A 380 7.48 11.62 4.99
CA LEU A 380 7.48 10.78 6.20
C LEU A 380 6.53 9.59 6.05
N LYS A 381 5.33 9.81 5.47
CA LYS A 381 4.37 8.75 5.18
C LYS A 381 4.88 7.76 4.15
N TYR A 382 5.54 8.23 3.09
CA TYR A 382 6.23 7.37 2.12
C TYR A 382 7.32 6.51 2.79
N GLU A 383 8.19 7.12 3.61
CA GLU A 383 9.23 6.38 4.33
C GLU A 383 8.66 5.34 5.32
N ALA A 384 7.47 5.59 5.86
CA ALA A 384 6.72 4.66 6.70
C ALA A 384 5.97 3.57 5.92
N GLY A 385 6.00 3.57 4.59
CA GLY A 385 5.24 2.62 3.75
C GLY A 385 3.74 2.90 3.69
N GLN A 386 3.31 4.12 4.02
CA GLN A 386 1.91 4.57 3.99
C GLN A 386 1.54 5.31 2.70
N LEU A 387 2.51 5.50 1.80
CA LEU A 387 2.34 6.01 0.44
C LEU A 387 3.25 5.17 -0.47
N MET A 388 2.77 4.83 -1.66
CA MET A 388 3.53 4.06 -2.65
C MET A 388 4.10 4.98 -3.74
N PRO A 389 5.29 4.65 -4.30
CA PRO A 389 5.86 5.47 -5.36
C PRO A 389 5.05 5.32 -6.65
N SER A 390 4.51 6.44 -7.12
CA SER A 390 3.76 6.53 -8.38
C SER A 390 4.08 7.82 -9.12
N ILE A 391 3.71 7.90 -10.40
CA ILE A 391 3.87 9.14 -11.19
C ILE A 391 2.95 10.25 -10.65
N ASP A 392 1.71 9.93 -10.28
CA ASP A 392 0.80 10.92 -9.69
C ASP A 392 1.37 11.48 -8.37
N LEU A 393 1.96 10.65 -7.50
CA LEU A 393 2.61 11.13 -6.28
C LEU A 393 3.86 11.99 -6.58
N LEU A 394 4.62 11.68 -7.63
CA LEU A 394 5.72 12.51 -8.10
C LEU A 394 5.21 13.89 -8.55
N GLU A 395 4.08 13.97 -9.25
CA GLU A 395 3.44 15.23 -9.64
C GLU A 395 3.02 16.06 -8.43
N ILE A 396 2.55 15.42 -7.34
CA ILE A 396 2.25 16.11 -6.07
C ILE A 396 3.52 16.76 -5.49
N PHE A 397 4.63 16.01 -5.38
CA PHE A 397 5.89 16.57 -4.90
C PHE A 397 6.41 17.70 -5.78
N THR A 398 6.20 17.61 -7.10
CA THR A 398 6.54 18.68 -8.05
C THR A 398 5.74 19.95 -7.77
N THR A 399 4.44 19.79 -7.53
CA THR A 399 3.52 20.90 -7.25
C THR A 399 3.85 21.59 -5.92
N LEU A 400 4.46 20.86 -5.00
CA LEU A 400 4.95 21.34 -3.70
C LEU A 400 6.40 21.84 -3.75
N ASP A 401 7.03 21.90 -4.93
CA ASP A 401 8.45 22.25 -5.13
C ASP A 401 9.41 21.44 -4.24
N TYR A 402 9.12 20.15 -4.07
CA TYR A 402 9.87 19.25 -3.21
C TYR A 402 10.80 18.34 -4.00
N HIS A 403 12.09 18.32 -3.63
CA HIS A 403 13.09 17.50 -4.28
C HIS A 403 13.05 16.06 -3.73
N VAL A 404 12.58 15.12 -4.55
CA VAL A 404 12.57 13.69 -4.22
C VAL A 404 13.93 13.02 -4.45
N THR A 405 14.18 11.87 -3.82
CA THR A 405 15.44 11.13 -4.01
C THR A 405 15.41 10.27 -5.28
N ASP A 406 16.58 9.99 -5.86
CA ASP A 406 16.71 9.05 -6.99
C ASP A 406 16.14 7.67 -6.65
N SER A 407 16.22 7.22 -5.39
CA SER A 407 15.64 5.95 -4.96
C SER A 407 14.11 5.91 -5.10
N PHE A 408 13.42 7.03 -4.84
CA PHE A 408 11.98 7.14 -5.06
C PHE A 408 11.65 7.10 -6.56
N LEU A 409 12.43 7.82 -7.38
CA LEU A 409 12.26 7.83 -8.84
C LEU A 409 12.47 6.45 -9.48
N VAL A 410 13.42 5.65 -8.97
CA VAL A 410 13.57 4.25 -9.40
C VAL A 410 12.29 3.44 -9.11
N GLY A 411 11.69 3.63 -7.94
CA GLY A 411 10.39 3.03 -7.61
C GLY A 411 9.29 3.45 -8.57
N CYS A 412 9.10 4.76 -8.79
CA CYS A 412 8.10 5.28 -9.74
C CYS A 412 8.28 4.68 -11.14
N PHE A 413 9.52 4.61 -11.63
CA PHE A 413 9.81 4.09 -12.96
C PHE A 413 9.42 2.61 -13.09
N PHE A 414 9.79 1.76 -12.13
CA PHE A 414 9.55 0.32 -12.22
C PHE A 414 8.14 -0.12 -11.82
N THR A 415 7.40 0.72 -11.09
CA THR A 415 5.99 0.48 -10.73
C THR A 415 5.01 0.95 -11.80
N CYS A 416 5.35 2.01 -12.56
CA CYS A 416 4.38 2.67 -13.45
C CYS A 416 4.66 2.52 -14.96
N CYS A 417 5.85 2.07 -15.37
CA CYS A 417 6.20 2.00 -16.79
C CYS A 417 6.05 0.57 -17.33
N ASP A 418 4.85 0.18 -17.75
CA ASP A 418 4.59 -1.17 -18.29
C ASP A 418 5.40 -1.49 -19.58
N ASN A 419 5.80 -0.48 -20.36
CA ASN A 419 6.55 -0.65 -21.62
C ASN A 419 7.95 0.00 -21.63
N TYR A 420 8.37 0.61 -20.52
CA TYR A 420 9.59 1.42 -20.42
C TYR A 420 9.81 2.35 -21.62
N ASP A 421 8.75 3.02 -22.07
CA ASP A 421 8.90 3.97 -23.17
C ASP A 421 9.62 5.23 -22.69
N ASN A 422 10.56 5.70 -23.52
CA ASN A 422 11.49 6.80 -23.25
C ASN A 422 10.82 8.19 -23.12
N GLY A 423 9.49 8.25 -23.07
CA GLY A 423 8.71 9.49 -23.00
C GLY A 423 8.35 9.95 -21.59
N ASN A 424 8.85 9.27 -20.54
CA ASN A 424 8.42 9.57 -19.18
C ASN A 424 9.19 10.77 -18.58
N ASP A 425 8.47 11.81 -18.18
CA ASP A 425 9.01 12.99 -17.46
C ASP A 425 9.78 12.59 -16.19
N CYS A 426 9.53 11.41 -15.64
CA CYS A 426 10.29 10.82 -14.54
C CYS A 426 11.82 10.75 -14.80
N LEU A 427 12.26 10.49 -16.03
CA LEU A 427 13.69 10.30 -16.34
C LEU A 427 14.49 11.60 -16.30
N SER A 428 13.86 12.73 -16.60
CA SER A 428 14.51 14.05 -16.61
C SER A 428 14.85 14.56 -15.21
N ARG A 429 14.24 13.95 -14.18
CA ARG A 429 14.26 14.38 -12.78
C ARG A 429 15.32 13.70 -11.92
N PHE A 430 16.02 12.69 -12.45
CA PHE A 430 17.11 12.06 -11.73
C PHE A 430 18.26 13.04 -11.52
N SER A 431 18.75 13.12 -10.27
CA SER A 431 19.91 13.93 -9.94
C SER A 431 21.21 13.29 -10.41
N SER A 432 21.28 11.94 -10.41
CA SER A 432 22.44 11.19 -10.85
C SER A 432 22.24 10.59 -12.25
N ASP A 433 23.00 11.09 -13.23
CA ASP A 433 23.08 10.49 -14.57
C ASP A 433 23.42 9.00 -14.49
N ARG A 434 24.30 8.62 -13.55
CA ARG A 434 24.69 7.21 -13.35
C ARG A 434 23.51 6.33 -12.93
N VAL A 435 22.65 6.81 -12.03
CA VAL A 435 21.47 6.05 -11.59
C VAL A 435 20.46 5.99 -12.72
N ARG A 436 20.20 7.12 -13.40
CA ARG A 436 19.30 7.17 -14.56
C ARG A 436 19.73 6.18 -15.65
N ASP A 437 21.01 6.17 -16.01
CA ASP A 437 21.56 5.29 -17.03
C ASP A 437 21.47 3.81 -16.59
N ALA A 438 21.65 3.52 -15.29
CA ALA A 438 21.46 2.18 -14.74
C ALA A 438 19.99 1.72 -14.82
N VAL A 439 19.02 2.60 -14.57
CA VAL A 439 17.58 2.31 -14.71
C VAL A 439 17.26 1.98 -16.17
N LEU A 440 17.68 2.83 -17.11
CA LEU A 440 17.45 2.60 -18.55
C LEU A 440 18.08 1.29 -19.03
N ARG A 441 19.31 1.01 -18.59
CA ARG A 441 20.01 -0.22 -18.98
C ARG A 441 19.38 -1.47 -18.36
N LEU A 442 18.84 -1.40 -17.14
CA LEU A 442 18.07 -2.49 -16.56
C LEU A 442 16.76 -2.73 -17.32
N ALA A 443 16.03 -1.66 -17.67
CA ALA A 443 14.83 -1.73 -18.49
C ALA A 443 15.09 -2.35 -19.88
N ASP A 444 16.20 -1.96 -20.52
CA ASP A 444 16.69 -2.59 -21.75
C ASP A 444 17.00 -4.08 -21.55
N GLY A 445 17.55 -4.46 -20.39
CA GLY A 445 17.79 -5.85 -20.02
C GLY A 445 16.50 -6.66 -19.89
N GLU A 446 15.46 -6.08 -19.28
CA GLU A 446 14.15 -6.72 -19.17
C GLU A 446 13.46 -6.85 -20.54
N LYS A 447 13.54 -5.83 -21.41
CA LYS A 447 13.07 -5.91 -22.81
C LYS A 447 13.82 -7.00 -23.61
N ALA A 448 15.13 -7.08 -23.43
CA ALA A 448 15.96 -8.10 -24.07
C ALA A 448 15.54 -9.51 -23.61
N ALA A 449 15.24 -9.70 -22.32
CA ALA A 449 14.74 -10.97 -21.81
C ALA A 449 13.38 -11.36 -22.40
N ILE A 450 12.45 -10.40 -22.54
CA ILE A 450 11.14 -10.62 -23.21
C ILE A 450 11.36 -11.04 -24.68
N SER A 451 12.36 -10.45 -25.34
CA SER A 451 12.72 -10.76 -26.73
C SER A 451 13.63 -11.99 -26.88
N ALA A 452 13.84 -12.76 -25.80
CA ALA A 452 14.72 -13.93 -25.72
C ALA A 452 16.22 -13.67 -26.03
N ASP A 453 16.68 -12.42 -25.98
CA ASP A 453 18.11 -12.06 -26.05
C ASP A 453 18.74 -12.15 -24.63
N PHE A 454 18.85 -13.38 -24.13
CA PHE A 454 19.34 -13.66 -22.78
C PHE A 454 20.79 -13.20 -22.51
N PRO A 455 21.75 -13.30 -23.45
CA PRO A 455 23.10 -12.79 -23.22
C PRO A 455 23.14 -11.29 -22.96
N ARG A 456 22.37 -10.51 -23.74
CA ARG A 456 22.26 -9.06 -23.53
C ARG A 456 21.56 -8.73 -22.22
N ALA A 457 20.48 -9.42 -21.91
CA ALA A 457 19.75 -9.24 -20.66
C ALA A 457 20.64 -9.46 -19.43
N GLU A 458 21.47 -10.51 -19.43
CA GLU A 458 22.40 -10.81 -18.33
C GLU A 458 23.49 -9.75 -18.20
N SER A 459 24.08 -9.30 -19.32
CA SER A 459 25.10 -8.24 -19.31
C SER A 459 24.53 -6.96 -18.69
N CYS A 460 23.35 -6.53 -19.13
CA CYS A 460 22.66 -5.37 -18.58
C CYS A 460 22.45 -5.51 -17.07
N ALA A 461 21.84 -6.61 -16.62
CA ALA A 461 21.50 -6.83 -15.22
C ALA A 461 22.73 -6.87 -14.28
N ARG A 462 23.82 -7.53 -14.70
CA ARG A 462 25.05 -7.63 -13.88
C ARG A 462 25.77 -6.30 -13.76
N GLU A 463 25.84 -5.53 -14.84
CA GLU A 463 26.57 -4.25 -14.87
C GLU A 463 25.89 -3.20 -13.99
N VAL A 464 24.55 -3.16 -13.96
CA VAL A 464 23.80 -2.17 -13.20
C VAL A 464 23.64 -2.53 -11.72
N LEU A 465 23.66 -3.82 -11.37
CA LEU A 465 23.48 -4.28 -9.98
C LEU A 465 24.49 -3.63 -9.02
N HIS A 466 25.77 -3.58 -9.38
CA HIS A 466 26.79 -2.93 -8.54
C HIS A 466 26.51 -1.43 -8.35
N THR A 467 25.93 -0.76 -9.35
CA THR A 467 25.53 0.64 -9.22
C THR A 467 24.42 0.77 -8.19
N PHE A 468 23.35 -0.02 -8.28
CA PHE A 468 22.25 0.05 -7.31
C PHE A 468 22.70 -0.29 -5.88
N GLN A 469 23.56 -1.29 -5.70
CA GLN A 469 24.12 -1.63 -4.39
C GLN A 469 24.97 -0.51 -3.79
N ARG A 470 25.81 0.13 -4.61
CA ARG A 470 26.67 1.21 -4.17
C ARG A 470 25.87 2.46 -3.79
N GLU A 471 24.84 2.78 -4.58
CA GLU A 471 23.94 3.91 -4.31
C GLU A 471 22.83 3.56 -3.29
N LYS A 472 22.79 2.30 -2.79
CA LYS A 472 21.82 1.76 -1.83
C LYS A 472 20.35 1.87 -2.29
N ILE A 473 20.10 1.60 -3.57
CA ILE A 473 18.77 1.70 -4.18
C ILE A 473 18.10 0.32 -4.21
N ALA A 474 17.29 0.04 -3.19
CA ALA A 474 16.68 -1.27 -2.96
C ALA A 474 15.79 -1.74 -4.13
N TYR A 475 14.99 -0.86 -4.75
CA TYR A 475 14.17 -1.21 -5.92
C TYR A 475 15.01 -1.71 -7.10
N GLY A 476 16.12 -1.03 -7.39
CA GLY A 476 17.02 -1.41 -8.47
C GLY A 476 17.72 -2.75 -8.20
N GLU A 477 18.12 -3.00 -6.94
CA GLU A 477 18.66 -4.30 -6.51
C GLU A 477 17.62 -5.42 -6.68
N TYR A 478 16.40 -5.23 -6.14
CA TYR A 478 15.28 -6.17 -6.26
C TYR A 478 15.01 -6.56 -7.71
N ARG A 479 14.87 -5.58 -8.61
CA ARG A 479 14.58 -5.82 -10.03
C ARG A 479 15.74 -6.50 -10.76
N SER A 480 16.98 -6.09 -10.48
CA SER A 480 18.18 -6.70 -11.06
C SER A 480 18.30 -8.18 -10.66
N PHE A 481 18.11 -8.49 -9.38
CA PHE A 481 18.17 -9.86 -8.88
C PHE A 481 17.04 -10.74 -9.42
N THR A 482 15.83 -10.18 -9.54
CA THR A 482 14.68 -10.88 -10.15
C THR A 482 14.98 -11.25 -11.60
N LEU A 483 15.55 -10.33 -12.39
CA LEU A 483 15.95 -10.60 -13.77
C LEU A 483 17.07 -11.65 -13.84
N LEU A 484 18.10 -11.54 -13.00
CA LEU A 484 19.18 -12.53 -12.92
C LEU A 484 18.68 -13.92 -12.54
N SER A 485 17.72 -14.01 -11.62
CA SER A 485 17.08 -15.28 -11.23
C SER A 485 16.41 -15.95 -12.44
N ARG A 486 15.56 -15.21 -13.18
CA ARG A 486 14.88 -15.72 -14.38
C ARG A 486 15.89 -16.19 -15.43
N LEU A 487 16.96 -15.43 -15.66
CA LEU A 487 18.03 -15.79 -16.60
C LEU A 487 18.83 -17.02 -16.16
N ALA A 488 19.14 -17.14 -14.87
CA ALA A 488 19.81 -18.31 -14.31
C ALA A 488 18.93 -19.57 -14.46
N TYR A 489 17.63 -19.43 -14.19
CA TYR A 489 16.66 -20.49 -14.38
C TYR A 489 16.62 -20.96 -15.85
N ASN A 490 16.62 -20.04 -16.81
CA ASN A 490 16.65 -20.36 -18.25
C ASN A 490 17.91 -21.10 -18.70
N LYS A 491 19.03 -20.89 -18.01
CA LYS A 491 20.29 -21.59 -18.27
C LYS A 491 20.37 -22.94 -17.54
N ASN A 492 19.26 -23.39 -16.97
CA ASN A 492 19.18 -24.57 -16.12
C ASN A 492 20.11 -24.51 -14.89
N LYS A 493 20.38 -23.30 -14.39
CA LYS A 493 21.14 -23.05 -13.15
C LYS A 493 20.18 -22.76 -12.01
N LYS A 494 19.50 -23.82 -11.56
CA LYS A 494 18.39 -23.75 -10.60
C LYS A 494 18.81 -23.21 -9.23
N ASP A 495 19.94 -23.67 -8.70
CA ASP A 495 20.46 -23.19 -7.41
C ASP A 495 20.77 -21.69 -7.44
N ASP A 496 21.46 -21.23 -8.49
CA ASP A 496 21.74 -19.81 -8.69
C ASP A 496 20.44 -18.99 -8.78
N ALA A 497 19.42 -19.52 -9.46
CA ALA A 497 18.13 -18.84 -9.61
C ALA A 497 17.43 -18.63 -8.27
N VAL A 498 17.43 -19.63 -7.40
CA VAL A 498 16.88 -19.53 -6.04
C VAL A 498 17.65 -18.49 -5.23
N VAL A 499 18.98 -18.57 -5.20
CA VAL A 499 19.84 -17.64 -4.44
C VAL A 499 19.63 -16.19 -4.89
N TYR A 500 19.57 -15.91 -6.19
CA TYR A 500 19.28 -14.56 -6.67
C TYR A 500 17.91 -14.07 -6.21
N LEU A 501 16.91 -14.95 -6.15
CA LEU A 501 15.56 -14.56 -5.78
C LEU A 501 15.39 -14.34 -4.27
N GLU A 502 16.14 -15.07 -3.44
CA GLU A 502 16.29 -14.77 -2.02
C GLU A 502 16.87 -13.36 -1.81
N TYR A 503 17.93 -13.00 -2.53
CA TYR A 503 18.46 -11.62 -2.50
C TYR A 503 17.47 -10.58 -3.04
N ALA A 504 16.66 -10.94 -4.04
CA ALA A 504 15.60 -10.08 -4.54
C ALA A 504 14.54 -9.82 -3.47
N PHE A 505 14.12 -10.86 -2.75
CA PHE A 505 13.16 -10.77 -1.66
C PHE A 505 13.68 -9.94 -0.49
N GLU A 506 14.94 -10.14 -0.07
CA GLU A 506 15.60 -9.29 0.94
C GLU A 506 15.67 -7.82 0.51
N SER A 507 15.91 -7.56 -0.78
CA SER A 507 15.93 -6.22 -1.34
C SER A 507 14.53 -5.60 -1.37
N ALA A 508 13.50 -6.37 -1.72
CA ALA A 508 12.11 -5.94 -1.66
C ALA A 508 11.67 -5.59 -0.22
N MET A 509 12.11 -6.35 0.79
CA MET A 509 11.84 -6.01 2.19
C MET A 509 12.45 -4.65 2.60
N ARG A 510 13.55 -4.23 1.97
CA ARG A 510 14.17 -2.92 2.21
C ARG A 510 13.44 -1.76 1.51
N THR A 511 12.63 -2.01 0.49
CA THR A 511 11.85 -0.93 -0.17
C THR A 511 10.67 -0.47 0.70
N ARG A 512 10.21 -1.32 1.65
CA ARG A 512 8.97 -1.13 2.42
C ARG A 512 7.70 -1.04 1.56
N ASP A 513 7.80 -1.46 0.30
CA ASP A 513 6.67 -1.61 -0.60
C ASP A 513 6.13 -3.05 -0.50
N SER A 514 4.91 -3.15 0.02
CA SER A 514 4.27 -4.44 0.26
C SER A 514 3.91 -5.18 -1.04
N PHE A 515 3.77 -4.49 -2.17
CA PHE A 515 3.58 -5.12 -3.49
C PHE A 515 4.90 -5.68 -4.04
N ALA A 516 6.02 -4.98 -3.88
CA ALA A 516 7.34 -5.52 -4.24
C ALA A 516 7.67 -6.79 -3.41
N ILE A 517 7.34 -6.79 -2.12
CA ILE A 517 7.50 -7.96 -1.24
C ILE A 517 6.59 -9.11 -1.69
N LEU A 518 5.35 -8.81 -2.05
CA LEU A 518 4.39 -9.80 -2.54
C LEU A 518 4.85 -10.43 -3.86
N ASP A 519 5.21 -9.61 -4.85
CA ASP A 519 5.61 -10.08 -6.18
C ASP A 519 6.91 -10.90 -6.12
N SER A 520 7.90 -10.50 -5.30
CA SER A 520 9.11 -11.31 -5.07
C SER A 520 8.81 -12.64 -4.37
N GLY A 521 7.88 -12.67 -3.41
CA GLY A 521 7.44 -13.91 -2.76
C GLY A 521 6.70 -14.85 -3.72
N ILE A 522 5.89 -14.32 -4.63
CA ILE A 522 5.23 -15.09 -5.70
C ILE A 522 6.28 -15.68 -6.65
N ASP A 523 7.23 -14.87 -7.09
CA ASP A 523 8.30 -15.34 -7.97
C ASP A 523 9.09 -16.47 -7.27
N LEU A 524 9.37 -16.36 -5.97
CA LEU A 524 10.06 -17.38 -5.19
C LEU A 524 9.27 -18.70 -5.15
N ALA A 525 7.95 -18.63 -4.93
CA ALA A 525 7.08 -19.79 -4.98
C ALA A 525 7.10 -20.47 -6.37
N CYS A 526 7.04 -19.69 -7.44
CA CYS A 526 7.09 -20.20 -8.82
C CYS A 526 8.43 -20.86 -9.14
N VAL A 527 9.56 -20.27 -8.73
CA VAL A 527 10.89 -20.84 -8.99
C VAL A 527 11.08 -22.13 -8.20
N HIS A 528 10.74 -22.17 -6.91
CA HIS A 528 10.82 -23.42 -6.14
C HIS A 528 9.93 -24.52 -6.73
N PHE A 529 8.72 -24.16 -7.19
CA PHE A 529 7.84 -25.10 -7.89
C PHE A 529 8.52 -25.67 -9.15
N GLY A 530 9.10 -24.80 -9.98
CA GLY A 530 9.80 -25.19 -11.21
C GLY A 530 11.03 -26.08 -10.97
N VAL A 531 11.79 -25.80 -9.90
CA VAL A 531 12.90 -26.65 -9.43
C VAL A 531 12.39 -28.04 -9.00
N GLY A 532 11.15 -28.13 -8.50
CA GLY A 532 10.55 -29.36 -7.98
C GLY A 532 10.63 -29.47 -6.46
N ASN A 533 11.08 -28.42 -5.77
CA ASN A 533 11.05 -28.33 -4.31
C ASN A 533 9.68 -27.82 -3.85
N PHE A 534 8.73 -28.75 -3.71
CA PHE A 534 7.34 -28.44 -3.39
C PHE A 534 7.12 -27.97 -1.94
N ASP A 535 7.96 -28.39 -1.00
CA ASP A 535 7.86 -27.92 0.38
C ASP A 535 8.19 -26.42 0.48
N SER A 536 9.29 -26.00 -0.13
CA SER A 536 9.74 -24.62 -0.11
C SER A 536 8.83 -23.73 -0.97
N ALA A 537 8.30 -24.26 -2.09
CA ALA A 537 7.29 -23.58 -2.89
C ALA A 537 6.01 -23.29 -2.08
N LEU A 538 5.55 -24.26 -1.29
CA LEU A 538 4.36 -24.10 -0.45
C LEU A 538 4.59 -23.07 0.66
N CYS A 539 5.73 -23.14 1.36
CA CYS A 539 6.09 -22.16 2.38
C CYS A 539 6.18 -20.73 1.80
N ALA A 540 6.78 -20.56 0.63
CA ALA A 540 6.84 -19.28 -0.06
C ALA A 540 5.44 -18.77 -0.45
N ALA A 541 4.59 -19.64 -1.01
CA ALA A 541 3.22 -19.30 -1.37
C ALA A 541 2.38 -18.88 -0.16
N GLU A 542 2.48 -19.59 0.97
CA GLU A 542 1.77 -19.24 2.20
C GLU A 542 2.26 -17.93 2.84
N SER A 543 3.57 -17.66 2.75
CA SER A 543 4.14 -16.39 3.17
C SER A 543 3.61 -15.23 2.32
N ALA A 544 3.64 -15.40 0.99
CA ALA A 544 3.10 -14.43 0.05
C ALA A 544 1.58 -14.22 0.21
N GLU A 545 0.81 -15.28 0.53
CA GLU A 545 -0.65 -15.19 0.75
C GLU A 545 -0.99 -14.28 1.93
N LYS A 546 -0.20 -14.35 3.02
CA LYS A 546 -0.36 -13.44 4.17
C LYS A 546 -0.14 -11.99 3.76
N THR A 547 0.84 -11.72 2.90
CA THR A 547 1.09 -10.37 2.38
C THR A 547 -0.01 -9.94 1.42
N ALA A 548 -0.47 -10.81 0.53
CA ALA A 548 -1.58 -10.53 -0.40
C ALA A 548 -2.84 -10.11 0.34
N LYS A 549 -3.20 -10.81 1.43
CA LYS A 549 -4.34 -10.48 2.29
C LYS A 549 -4.17 -9.11 2.97
N LYS A 550 -2.97 -8.81 3.48
CA LYS A 550 -2.65 -7.50 4.08
C LYS A 550 -2.75 -6.35 3.06
N CYS A 551 -2.34 -6.59 1.81
CA CYS A 551 -2.40 -5.62 0.72
C CYS A 551 -3.76 -5.59 0.00
N PHE A 552 -4.72 -6.41 0.42
CA PHE A 552 -5.99 -6.61 -0.29
C PHE A 552 -5.79 -6.90 -1.79
N ALA A 553 -4.74 -7.63 -2.16
CA ALA A 553 -4.36 -7.92 -3.55
C ALA A 553 -5.05 -9.22 -4.03
N ARG A 554 -6.34 -9.11 -4.39
CA ARG A 554 -7.22 -10.27 -4.65
C ARG A 554 -6.85 -11.09 -5.86
N ASP A 555 -6.33 -10.44 -6.88
CA ASP A 555 -5.82 -11.09 -8.08
C ASP A 555 -4.57 -11.92 -7.77
N ARG A 556 -3.71 -11.44 -6.85
CA ARG A 556 -2.52 -12.15 -6.38
C ARG A 556 -2.89 -13.31 -5.44
N GLU A 557 -3.88 -13.11 -4.57
CA GLU A 557 -4.41 -14.16 -3.71
C GLU A 557 -5.01 -15.32 -4.52
N ALA A 558 -5.81 -15.02 -5.55
CA ALA A 558 -6.36 -16.05 -6.45
C ALA A 558 -5.25 -16.83 -7.15
N PHE A 559 -4.19 -16.16 -7.58
CA PHE A 559 -3.03 -16.80 -8.18
C PHE A 559 -2.22 -17.66 -7.20
N LEU A 560 -2.09 -17.23 -5.94
CA LEU A 560 -1.43 -18.04 -4.90
C LEU A 560 -2.23 -19.30 -4.55
N LEU A 561 -3.56 -19.21 -4.50
CA LEU A 561 -4.42 -20.39 -4.39
C LEU A 561 -4.23 -21.34 -5.57
N PHE A 562 -4.08 -20.80 -6.78
CA PHE A 562 -3.77 -21.59 -7.97
C PHE A 562 -2.40 -22.29 -7.86
N ILE A 563 -1.35 -21.61 -7.41
CA ILE A 563 -0.02 -22.22 -7.18
C ILE A 563 -0.12 -23.35 -6.14
N LYS A 564 -0.81 -23.13 -5.02
CA LYS A 564 -1.04 -24.17 -4.00
C LYS A 564 -1.78 -25.37 -4.59
N GLY A 565 -2.82 -25.13 -5.38
CA GLY A 565 -3.53 -26.18 -6.11
C GLY A 565 -2.61 -26.98 -7.04
N ARG A 566 -1.70 -26.30 -7.75
CA ARG A 566 -0.66 -26.97 -8.58
C ARG A 566 0.28 -27.82 -7.73
N ILE A 567 0.77 -27.31 -6.60
CA ILE A 567 1.65 -28.07 -5.69
C ILE A 567 0.98 -29.36 -5.22
N PHE A 568 -0.25 -29.28 -4.70
CA PHE A 568 -1.00 -30.46 -4.25
C PHE A 568 -1.34 -31.42 -5.39
N PHE A 569 -1.57 -30.89 -6.60
CA PHE A 569 -1.78 -31.73 -7.79
C PHE A 569 -0.51 -32.53 -8.13
N GLU A 570 0.67 -31.89 -8.15
CA GLU A 570 1.94 -32.57 -8.47
C GLU A 570 2.31 -33.61 -7.40
N THR A 571 1.95 -33.41 -6.13
CA THR A 571 2.19 -34.40 -5.06
C THR A 571 1.11 -35.48 -4.98
N GLY A 572 0.02 -35.35 -5.75
CA GLY A 572 -1.07 -36.33 -5.84
C GLY A 572 -2.10 -36.24 -4.72
N ASP A 573 -2.10 -35.16 -3.92
CA ASP A 573 -3.21 -34.82 -3.03
C ASP A 573 -4.32 -34.10 -3.81
N TYR A 574 -5.04 -34.89 -4.61
CA TYR A 574 -6.08 -34.37 -5.49
C TYR A 574 -7.26 -33.76 -4.72
N HIS A 575 -7.52 -34.17 -3.48
CA HIS A 575 -8.60 -33.59 -2.70
C HIS A 575 -8.27 -32.16 -2.27
N THR A 576 -7.07 -31.92 -1.73
CA THR A 576 -6.65 -30.57 -1.37
C THR A 576 -6.47 -29.70 -2.62
N ALA A 577 -5.93 -30.26 -3.72
CA ALA A 577 -5.83 -29.55 -4.99
C ALA A 577 -7.20 -29.07 -5.51
N GLU A 578 -8.22 -29.92 -5.43
CA GLU A 578 -9.61 -29.58 -5.79
C GLU A 578 -10.10 -28.36 -5.02
N LEU A 579 -9.95 -28.38 -3.68
CA LEU A 579 -10.38 -27.29 -2.80
C LEU A 579 -9.67 -25.98 -3.15
N MET A 580 -8.36 -26.03 -3.39
CA MET A 580 -7.57 -24.84 -3.75
C MET A 580 -7.99 -24.25 -5.10
N PHE A 581 -8.20 -25.07 -6.14
CA PHE A 581 -8.66 -24.56 -7.43
C PHE A 581 -10.09 -24.03 -7.36
N GLN A 582 -11.00 -24.68 -6.63
CA GLN A 582 -12.35 -24.16 -6.42
C GLN A 582 -12.35 -22.83 -5.68
N ALA A 583 -11.49 -22.67 -4.66
CA ALA A 583 -11.30 -21.40 -3.96
C ALA A 583 -10.76 -20.32 -4.91
N ALA A 584 -9.77 -20.64 -5.75
CA ALA A 584 -9.24 -19.73 -6.76
C ALA A 584 -10.31 -19.29 -7.78
N VAL A 585 -11.15 -20.22 -8.27
CA VAL A 585 -12.27 -19.93 -9.16
C VAL A 585 -13.28 -19.00 -8.49
N SER A 586 -13.67 -19.30 -7.25
CA SER A 586 -14.65 -18.54 -6.50
C SER A 586 -14.18 -17.10 -6.28
N LEU A 587 -12.93 -16.93 -5.84
CA LEU A 587 -12.33 -15.62 -5.62
C LEU A 587 -12.18 -14.83 -6.93
N ALA A 588 -11.68 -15.47 -7.98
CA ALA A 588 -11.52 -14.84 -9.29
C ALA A 588 -12.86 -14.43 -9.92
N THR A 589 -13.91 -15.24 -9.75
CA THR A 589 -15.26 -14.91 -10.23
C THR A 589 -15.87 -13.77 -9.43
N LEU A 590 -15.73 -13.79 -8.08
CA LEU A 590 -16.24 -12.74 -7.20
C LEU A 590 -15.73 -11.34 -7.59
N TYR A 591 -14.46 -11.25 -8.00
CA TYR A 591 -13.80 -10.00 -8.36
C TYR A 591 -13.62 -9.78 -9.87
N ASN A 592 -14.33 -10.56 -10.71
CA ASN A 592 -14.33 -10.43 -12.18
C ASN A 592 -12.96 -10.64 -12.88
N PHE A 593 -12.09 -11.47 -12.32
CA PHE A 593 -10.84 -11.92 -12.97
C PHE A 593 -11.10 -13.12 -13.89
N SER A 594 -11.88 -12.89 -14.96
CA SER A 594 -12.42 -13.94 -15.84
C SER A 594 -11.36 -14.90 -16.40
N GLU A 595 -10.20 -14.38 -16.84
CA GLU A 595 -9.09 -15.20 -17.35
C GLU A 595 -8.52 -16.13 -16.26
N GLN A 596 -8.30 -15.61 -15.05
CA GLN A 596 -7.81 -16.44 -13.94
C GLN A 596 -8.84 -17.49 -13.51
N ALA A 597 -10.12 -17.14 -13.51
CA ALA A 597 -11.21 -18.07 -13.23
C ALA A 597 -11.25 -19.21 -14.26
N ALA A 598 -11.10 -18.91 -15.55
CA ALA A 598 -11.06 -19.91 -16.63
C ALA A 598 -9.86 -20.86 -16.49
N ILE A 599 -8.67 -20.33 -16.19
CA ILE A 599 -7.47 -21.13 -15.96
C ILE A 599 -7.69 -22.06 -14.74
N ALA A 600 -8.07 -21.50 -13.59
CA ALA A 600 -8.28 -22.29 -12.37
C ALA A 600 -9.38 -23.36 -12.56
N ARG A 601 -10.44 -23.06 -13.32
CA ARG A 601 -11.51 -24.02 -13.62
C ARG A 601 -11.05 -25.13 -14.56
N THR A 602 -10.20 -24.83 -15.53
CA THR A 602 -9.56 -25.82 -16.39
C THR A 602 -8.68 -26.77 -15.58
N TRP A 603 -7.89 -26.25 -14.64
CA TRP A 603 -7.06 -27.07 -13.75
C TRP A 603 -7.88 -27.88 -12.74
N TYR A 604 -8.97 -27.34 -12.22
CA TYR A 604 -9.97 -28.11 -11.48
C TYR A 604 -10.51 -29.29 -12.31
N GLY A 605 -10.84 -29.06 -13.58
CA GLY A 605 -11.22 -30.13 -14.51
C GLY A 605 -10.15 -31.22 -14.60
N ARG A 606 -8.87 -30.84 -14.64
CA ARG A 606 -7.76 -31.82 -14.63
C ARG A 606 -7.73 -32.65 -13.34
N VAL A 607 -7.97 -32.05 -12.18
CA VAL A 607 -8.10 -32.79 -10.91
C VAL A 607 -9.21 -33.84 -11.00
N LEU A 608 -10.36 -33.49 -11.57
CA LEU A 608 -11.48 -34.42 -11.76
C LEU A 608 -11.06 -35.65 -12.58
N VAL A 609 -10.30 -35.45 -13.66
CA VAL A 609 -9.75 -36.55 -14.50
C VAL A 609 -8.89 -37.49 -13.65
N HIS A 610 -7.99 -36.95 -12.84
CA HIS A 610 -7.06 -37.74 -12.02
C HIS A 610 -7.74 -38.47 -10.86
N GLN A 611 -8.95 -38.05 -10.48
CA GLN A 611 -9.83 -38.77 -9.54
C GLN A 611 -10.83 -39.71 -10.24
N GLY A 612 -10.76 -39.87 -11.57
CA GLY A 612 -11.64 -40.75 -12.34
C GLY A 612 -13.00 -40.17 -12.70
N ARG A 613 -13.23 -38.87 -12.48
CA ARG A 613 -14.50 -38.16 -12.72
C ARG A 613 -14.56 -37.54 -14.13
N TYR A 614 -14.32 -38.36 -15.17
CA TYR A 614 -14.15 -37.92 -16.56
C TYR A 614 -15.36 -37.17 -17.13
N HIS A 615 -16.58 -37.71 -16.92
CA HIS A 615 -17.82 -37.10 -17.43
C HIS A 615 -18.05 -35.67 -16.91
N ALA A 616 -17.56 -35.35 -15.70
CA ALA A 616 -17.66 -34.01 -15.14
C ALA A 616 -16.55 -33.08 -15.67
N ALA A 617 -15.39 -33.62 -16.07
CA ALA A 617 -14.24 -32.86 -16.53
C ALA A 617 -14.35 -32.41 -17.99
N GLU A 618 -14.75 -33.31 -18.89
CA GLU A 618 -14.71 -33.03 -20.32
C GLU A 618 -15.55 -31.82 -20.79
N PRO A 619 -16.76 -31.55 -20.25
CA PRO A 619 -17.50 -30.34 -20.59
C PRO A 619 -16.73 -29.06 -20.27
N ILE A 620 -15.97 -29.05 -19.17
CA ILE A 620 -15.14 -27.91 -18.76
C ILE A 620 -14.04 -27.65 -19.81
N PHE A 621 -13.36 -28.70 -20.26
CA PHE A 621 -12.32 -28.54 -21.28
C PHE A 621 -12.87 -28.07 -22.62
N ARG A 622 -14.05 -28.57 -23.03
CA ARG A 622 -14.71 -28.12 -24.26
C ARG A 622 -15.13 -26.65 -24.16
N GLU A 623 -15.61 -26.21 -23.00
CA GLU A 623 -15.97 -24.81 -22.73
C GLU A 623 -14.77 -23.88 -22.91
N TYR A 624 -13.59 -24.26 -22.40
CA TYR A 624 -12.40 -23.40 -22.38
C TYR A 624 -11.36 -23.69 -23.48
N ALA A 625 -11.62 -24.61 -24.40
CA ALA A 625 -10.67 -25.03 -25.45
C ALA A 625 -10.17 -23.87 -26.34
N GLU A 626 -10.96 -22.79 -26.49
CA GLU A 626 -10.58 -21.62 -27.30
C GLU A 626 -9.93 -20.48 -26.50
N THR A 627 -9.94 -20.57 -25.17
CA THR A 627 -9.51 -19.48 -24.28
C THR A 627 -8.35 -19.88 -23.38
N VAL A 628 -8.24 -21.15 -22.99
CA VAL A 628 -7.19 -21.68 -22.12
C VAL A 628 -6.37 -22.71 -22.91
N PRO A 629 -5.09 -22.46 -23.20
CA PRO A 629 -4.26 -23.31 -24.06
C PRO A 629 -4.21 -24.78 -23.63
N GLU A 630 -4.05 -25.05 -22.34
CA GLU A 630 -3.93 -26.42 -21.82
C GLU A 630 -5.24 -27.23 -21.81
N ALA A 631 -6.41 -26.60 -22.04
CA ALA A 631 -7.70 -27.30 -22.02
C ALA A 631 -7.76 -28.43 -23.06
N ALA A 632 -7.23 -28.20 -24.26
CA ALA A 632 -7.17 -29.22 -25.31
C ALA A 632 -6.28 -30.41 -24.91
N ALA A 633 -5.17 -30.15 -24.21
CA ALA A 633 -4.28 -31.19 -23.72
C ALA A 633 -4.97 -32.06 -22.64
N PHE A 634 -5.71 -31.43 -21.72
CA PHE A 634 -6.41 -32.15 -20.66
C PHE A 634 -7.63 -32.93 -21.16
N LEU A 635 -8.26 -32.49 -22.26
CA LEU A 635 -9.29 -33.27 -22.94
C LEU A 635 -8.72 -34.58 -23.51
N LEU A 636 -7.54 -34.52 -24.16
CA LEU A 636 -6.83 -35.72 -24.63
C LEU A 636 -6.40 -36.61 -23.45
N GLU A 637 -5.88 -36.01 -22.37
CA GLU A 637 -5.51 -36.73 -21.14
C GLU A 637 -6.71 -37.50 -20.55
N SER A 638 -7.90 -36.88 -20.53
CA SER A 638 -9.15 -37.51 -20.09
C SER A 638 -9.50 -38.74 -20.94
N ALA A 639 -9.40 -38.63 -22.27
CA ALA A 639 -9.68 -39.72 -23.20
C ALA A 639 -8.70 -40.89 -23.02
N ILE A 640 -7.41 -40.57 -22.87
CA ILE A 640 -6.35 -41.57 -22.62
C ILE A 640 -6.58 -42.32 -21.31
N LEU A 641 -6.90 -41.60 -20.23
CA LEU A 641 -7.08 -42.20 -18.91
C LEU A 641 -8.40 -42.97 -18.78
N SER A 642 -9.48 -42.46 -19.37
CA SER A 642 -10.79 -43.13 -19.38
C SER A 642 -10.86 -44.32 -20.34
N GLY A 643 -9.99 -44.37 -21.35
CA GLY A 643 -10.04 -45.38 -22.40
C GLY A 643 -11.13 -45.15 -23.46
N HIS A 644 -11.80 -43.99 -23.43
CA HIS A 644 -12.88 -43.66 -24.35
C HIS A 644 -12.38 -42.75 -25.48
N ARG A 645 -12.74 -43.05 -26.71
CA ARG A 645 -12.43 -42.21 -27.89
C ARG A 645 -13.31 -40.96 -27.86
N LEU A 646 -12.74 -39.81 -28.22
CA LEU A 646 -13.47 -38.56 -28.37
C LEU A 646 -14.29 -38.56 -29.66
N ASP A 647 -15.54 -38.11 -29.58
CA ASP A 647 -16.47 -38.05 -30.73
C ASP A 647 -16.11 -36.95 -31.75
N ASN A 648 -15.43 -35.88 -31.31
CA ASN A 648 -14.92 -34.80 -32.14
C ASN A 648 -13.49 -34.47 -31.71
N GLU A 649 -12.56 -34.39 -32.67
CA GLU A 649 -11.15 -34.06 -32.42
C GLU A 649 -11.01 -32.61 -31.93
N ALA A 650 -10.15 -32.38 -30.93
CA ALA A 650 -9.86 -31.05 -30.40
C ALA A 650 -9.28 -30.17 -31.53
N SER A 651 -9.99 -29.11 -31.90
CA SER A 651 -9.77 -28.41 -33.17
C SER A 651 -8.67 -27.34 -33.16
N ARG A 652 -7.95 -27.13 -32.04
CA ARG A 652 -6.98 -26.04 -31.95
C ARG A 652 -5.71 -26.39 -31.18
N ASN A 653 -4.58 -26.04 -31.78
CA ASN A 653 -3.26 -26.16 -31.17
C ASN A 653 -3.12 -25.09 -30.05
N PRO A 654 -2.69 -25.47 -28.82
CA PRO A 654 -2.48 -24.52 -27.73
C PRO A 654 -1.58 -23.33 -28.06
N ALA A 655 -0.59 -23.51 -28.94
CA ALA A 655 0.29 -22.43 -29.39
C ALA A 655 -0.48 -21.29 -30.09
N ASP A 656 -1.54 -21.63 -30.83
CA ASP A 656 -2.36 -20.64 -31.51
C ASP A 656 -3.23 -19.85 -30.52
N VAL A 657 -3.69 -20.49 -29.45
CA VAL A 657 -4.42 -19.82 -28.37
C VAL A 657 -3.50 -18.84 -27.64
N VAL A 658 -2.27 -19.25 -27.28
CA VAL A 658 -1.27 -18.36 -26.66
C VAL A 658 -0.93 -17.18 -27.57
N ARG A 659 -0.74 -17.42 -28.88
CA ARG A 659 -0.46 -16.33 -29.84
C ARG A 659 -1.60 -15.31 -29.95
N VAL A 660 -2.84 -15.74 -29.84
CA VAL A 660 -4.03 -14.87 -29.95
C VAL A 660 -4.36 -14.17 -28.63
N ARG A 661 -4.24 -14.87 -27.50
CA ARG A 661 -4.68 -14.40 -26.17
C ARG A 661 -3.53 -13.87 -25.30
N GLY A 662 -2.28 -14.20 -25.64
CA GLY A 662 -1.09 -13.89 -24.86
C GLY A 662 -0.77 -14.97 -23.81
N ALA A 663 0.45 -14.92 -23.28
CA ALA A 663 0.96 -15.88 -22.29
C ALA A 663 0.18 -15.88 -20.97
N ALA A 664 -0.50 -14.78 -20.62
CA ALA A 664 -1.29 -14.68 -19.38
C ALA A 664 -2.46 -15.68 -19.31
N SER A 665 -2.90 -16.19 -20.47
CA SER A 665 -4.03 -17.12 -20.65
C SER A 665 -3.73 -18.58 -20.30
N SER A 666 -2.46 -18.90 -20.04
CA SER A 666 -1.98 -20.24 -19.73
C SER A 666 -1.52 -20.33 -18.28
N GLY A 667 -2.01 -21.35 -17.56
CA GLY A 667 -1.54 -21.68 -16.23
C GLY A 667 -0.08 -22.13 -16.22
N TYR A 668 0.36 -22.81 -17.30
CA TYR A 668 1.77 -23.18 -17.46
C TYR A 668 2.67 -21.96 -17.67
N CYS A 669 2.22 -20.98 -18.45
CA CYS A 669 3.02 -19.80 -18.70
C CYS A 669 3.14 -18.89 -17.47
N ARG A 670 2.18 -18.98 -16.55
CA ARG A 670 2.21 -18.25 -15.28
C ARG A 670 3.21 -18.82 -14.26
N ILE A 671 3.63 -20.08 -14.39
CA ILE A 671 4.55 -20.72 -13.45
C ILE A 671 5.79 -21.26 -14.18
N GLU A 672 5.66 -22.30 -15.00
CA GLU A 672 6.77 -22.98 -15.66
C GLU A 672 7.43 -22.13 -16.75
N ASP A 673 6.64 -21.52 -17.65
CA ASP A 673 7.19 -20.68 -18.73
C ASP A 673 7.41 -19.22 -18.29
N ARG A 674 7.17 -18.89 -17.00
CA ARG A 674 7.36 -17.53 -16.46
C ARG A 674 8.82 -17.10 -16.52
N SER A 675 9.73 -18.05 -16.29
CA SER A 675 11.17 -17.79 -16.42
C SER A 675 11.64 -17.95 -17.86
N ILE A 676 11.16 -18.97 -18.58
CA ILE A 676 11.52 -19.28 -19.98
C ILE A 676 10.39 -18.80 -20.91
N PRO A 677 10.43 -17.58 -21.48
CA PRO A 677 9.50 -17.23 -22.54
C PRO A 677 9.67 -18.22 -23.70
N GLY A 678 8.56 -18.71 -24.27
CA GLY A 678 8.52 -19.76 -25.28
C GLY A 678 9.34 -19.43 -26.53
N VAL A 679 10.64 -19.70 -26.48
CA VAL A 679 11.57 -19.52 -27.60
C VAL A 679 11.09 -20.42 -28.74
N ASN A 680 10.82 -19.83 -29.91
CA ASN A 680 10.26 -20.50 -31.09
C ASN A 680 8.84 -21.08 -30.89
N ASP A 681 7.98 -20.44 -30.08
CA ASP A 681 6.58 -20.86 -29.83
C ASP A 681 6.43 -22.23 -29.12
N GLU A 682 7.49 -22.71 -28.47
CA GLU A 682 7.47 -23.97 -27.73
C GLU A 682 7.09 -23.75 -26.25
N TYR A 683 5.81 -23.45 -26.04
CA TYR A 683 5.21 -23.38 -24.70
C TYR A 683 5.02 -24.76 -24.08
N THR A 684 5.04 -24.86 -22.74
CA THR A 684 4.82 -26.14 -22.04
C THR A 684 3.45 -26.75 -22.39
N ALA A 685 2.39 -25.93 -22.44
CA ALA A 685 1.05 -26.39 -22.83
C ALA A 685 1.03 -27.05 -24.24
N SER A 686 1.76 -26.46 -25.20
CA SER A 686 1.88 -26.97 -26.56
C SER A 686 2.64 -28.30 -26.62
N THR A 687 3.68 -28.45 -25.79
CA THR A 687 4.46 -29.68 -25.67
C THR A 687 3.62 -30.81 -25.09
N VAL A 688 2.91 -30.55 -23.98
CA VAL A 688 2.02 -31.53 -23.35
C VAL A 688 0.92 -31.97 -24.31
N PHE A 689 0.30 -31.03 -25.05
CA PHE A 689 -0.70 -31.35 -26.06
C PHE A 689 -0.17 -32.26 -27.15
N LYS A 690 0.98 -31.93 -27.76
CA LYS A 690 1.58 -32.75 -28.83
C LYS A 690 1.92 -34.17 -28.34
N VAL A 691 2.42 -34.31 -27.12
CA VAL A 691 2.69 -35.62 -26.52
C VAL A 691 1.40 -36.44 -26.37
N PHE A 692 0.36 -35.85 -25.78
CA PHE A 692 -0.91 -36.54 -25.62
C PHE A 692 -1.62 -36.81 -26.95
N ASP A 693 -1.49 -35.93 -27.94
CA ASP A 693 -2.03 -36.13 -29.29
C ASP A 693 -1.37 -37.34 -29.98
N LEU A 694 -0.04 -37.41 -29.99
CA LEU A 694 0.70 -38.56 -30.55
C LEU A 694 0.30 -39.88 -29.89
N TYR A 695 0.21 -39.90 -28.56
CA TYR A 695 -0.20 -41.10 -27.83
C TYR A 695 -1.68 -41.45 -28.07
N TYR A 696 -2.57 -40.46 -28.10
CA TYR A 696 -4.00 -40.64 -28.39
C TYR A 696 -4.21 -41.22 -29.79
N ARG A 697 -3.53 -40.67 -30.80
CA ARG A 697 -3.56 -41.15 -32.19
C ARG A 697 -3.04 -42.57 -32.32
N ALA A 698 -1.93 -42.90 -31.67
CA ALA A 698 -1.41 -44.27 -31.65
C ALA A 698 -2.39 -45.27 -31.02
N ARG A 699 -3.16 -44.86 -30.00
CA ARG A 699 -4.07 -45.74 -29.27
C ARG A 699 -5.47 -45.86 -29.87
N PHE A 700 -6.00 -44.79 -30.47
CA PHE A 700 -7.40 -44.71 -30.92
C PHE A 700 -7.57 -44.35 -32.41
N GLY A 701 -6.49 -43.92 -33.09
CA GLY A 701 -6.50 -43.55 -34.49
C GLY A 701 -6.71 -44.74 -35.42
N THR A 702 -7.35 -44.48 -36.57
CA THR A 702 -7.53 -45.49 -37.63
C THR A 702 -6.62 -45.14 -38.80
N GLY A 703 -5.41 -45.71 -38.83
CA GLY A 703 -4.48 -45.60 -39.97
C GLY A 703 -3.16 -44.89 -39.73
N ASP A 704 -2.90 -44.38 -38.52
CA ASP A 704 -1.57 -43.86 -38.15
C ASP A 704 -0.58 -45.01 -37.89
N ASP A 705 0.66 -44.87 -38.36
CA ASP A 705 1.72 -45.82 -38.02
C ASP A 705 2.14 -45.59 -36.56
N VAL A 706 1.84 -46.58 -35.70
CA VAL A 706 2.20 -46.57 -34.28
C VAL A 706 3.71 -46.39 -34.09
N LEU A 707 4.53 -46.86 -35.04
CA LEU A 707 5.98 -46.69 -35.03
C LEU A 707 6.38 -45.21 -35.22
N ASP A 708 5.70 -44.48 -36.12
CA ASP A 708 5.95 -43.05 -36.34
C ASP A 708 5.53 -42.23 -35.11
N CYS A 709 4.40 -42.58 -34.49
CA CYS A 709 3.95 -41.92 -33.26
C CYS A 709 4.95 -42.15 -32.11
N LEU A 710 5.47 -43.37 -31.95
CA LEU A 710 6.51 -43.70 -30.96
C LEU A 710 7.81 -42.93 -31.22
N SER A 711 8.24 -42.84 -32.48
CA SER A 711 9.42 -42.06 -32.91
C SER A 711 9.28 -40.57 -32.52
N GLY A 712 8.12 -39.97 -32.83
CA GLY A 712 7.81 -38.60 -32.45
C GLY A 712 7.84 -38.39 -30.93
N LEU A 713 7.21 -39.30 -30.18
CA LEU A 713 7.16 -39.24 -28.72
C LEU A 713 8.55 -39.39 -28.07
N ASP A 714 9.40 -40.29 -28.58
CA ASP A 714 10.79 -40.43 -28.11
C ASP A 714 11.61 -39.16 -28.34
N SER A 715 11.48 -38.55 -29.52
CA SER A 715 12.12 -37.26 -29.82
C SER A 715 11.70 -36.18 -28.81
N MET A 716 10.40 -36.11 -28.50
CA MET A 716 9.88 -35.16 -27.51
C MET A 716 10.34 -35.46 -26.09
N ALA A 717 10.36 -36.73 -25.67
CA ALA A 717 10.84 -37.13 -24.34
C ALA A 717 12.33 -36.77 -24.12
N LYS A 718 13.17 -36.98 -25.14
CA LYS A 718 14.59 -36.57 -25.12
C LYS A 718 14.77 -35.06 -25.04
N ALA A 719 13.98 -34.31 -25.80
CA ALA A 719 14.00 -32.85 -25.76
C ALA A 719 13.57 -32.32 -24.39
N ALA A 720 12.48 -32.87 -23.83
CA ALA A 720 11.97 -32.56 -22.51
C ALA A 720 13.01 -32.83 -21.41
N GLN A 721 13.68 -33.98 -21.46
CA GLN A 721 14.77 -34.30 -20.52
C GLN A 721 15.94 -33.32 -20.63
N THR A 722 16.30 -32.90 -21.84
CA THR A 722 17.40 -31.95 -22.06
C THR A 722 17.08 -30.56 -21.49
N ARG A 723 15.80 -30.19 -21.50
CA ARG A 723 15.28 -28.94 -20.93
C ARG A 723 14.91 -29.03 -19.45
N ASP A 724 15.08 -30.20 -18.86
CA ASP A 724 14.68 -30.49 -17.48
C ASP A 724 13.18 -30.21 -17.20
N ASP A 725 12.33 -30.55 -18.17
CA ASP A 725 10.86 -30.46 -18.09
C ASP A 725 10.29 -31.43 -17.05
N ALA A 726 9.38 -30.92 -16.20
CA ALA A 726 8.70 -31.70 -15.17
C ALA A 726 7.97 -32.94 -15.66
N GLN A 727 7.49 -32.94 -16.89
CA GLN A 727 6.70 -34.03 -17.47
C GLN A 727 7.55 -35.06 -18.23
N ALA A 728 8.88 -34.90 -18.31
CA ALA A 728 9.73 -35.81 -19.07
C ALA A 728 9.64 -37.28 -18.61
N ALA A 729 9.42 -37.53 -17.32
CA ALA A 729 9.18 -38.88 -16.79
C ALA A 729 7.90 -39.51 -17.38
N VAL A 730 6.83 -38.73 -17.49
CA VAL A 730 5.55 -39.16 -18.07
C VAL A 730 5.72 -39.46 -19.56
N TYR A 731 6.46 -38.63 -20.29
CA TYR A 731 6.69 -38.85 -21.72
C TYR A 731 7.42 -40.17 -21.98
N TYR A 732 8.46 -40.47 -21.19
CA TYR A 732 9.16 -41.75 -21.26
C TYR A 732 8.28 -42.95 -20.87
N TYR A 733 7.37 -42.77 -19.90
CA TYR A 733 6.39 -43.81 -19.56
C TYR A 733 5.45 -44.11 -20.74
N LEU A 734 4.96 -43.07 -21.42
CA LEU A 734 4.11 -43.23 -22.60
C LEU A 734 4.85 -43.91 -23.76
N CYS A 735 6.15 -43.62 -23.97
CA CYS A 735 6.98 -44.37 -24.92
C CYS A 735 7.04 -45.86 -24.58
N TYR A 736 7.22 -46.18 -23.29
CA TYR A 736 7.27 -47.56 -22.83
C TYR A 736 5.95 -48.31 -23.13
N GLU A 737 4.81 -47.71 -22.83
CA GLU A 737 3.51 -48.34 -23.12
C GLU A 737 3.30 -48.57 -24.62
N LEU A 738 3.60 -47.58 -25.47
CA LEU A 738 3.46 -47.74 -26.91
C LEU A 738 4.43 -48.80 -27.47
N ALA A 739 5.67 -48.84 -26.98
CA ALA A 739 6.68 -49.79 -27.42
C ALA A 739 6.24 -51.27 -27.24
N GLN A 740 5.40 -51.57 -26.25
CA GLN A 740 4.86 -52.92 -26.04
C GLN A 740 3.91 -53.38 -27.15
N HIS A 741 3.35 -52.44 -27.90
CA HIS A 741 2.37 -52.69 -28.96
C HIS A 741 2.97 -52.62 -30.37
N VAL A 742 4.27 -52.36 -30.49
CA VAL A 742 4.97 -52.27 -31.78
C VAL A 742 5.82 -53.53 -32.02
N PRO A 743 5.46 -54.41 -32.98
CA PRO A 743 6.16 -55.69 -33.18
C PRO A 743 7.65 -55.58 -33.55
N SER A 744 8.08 -54.45 -34.11
CA SER A 744 9.47 -54.21 -34.52
C SER A 744 10.38 -53.73 -33.39
N VAL A 745 9.83 -53.36 -32.23
CA VAL A 745 10.60 -52.87 -31.08
C VAL A 745 10.91 -54.01 -30.13
N SER A 746 12.19 -54.17 -29.76
CA SER A 746 12.59 -55.24 -28.85
C SER A 746 12.14 -54.95 -27.40
N PRO A 747 11.84 -55.96 -26.58
CA PRO A 747 11.50 -55.76 -25.16
C PRO A 747 12.59 -55.01 -24.36
N SER A 748 13.85 -55.18 -24.74
CA SER A 748 14.98 -54.44 -24.16
C SER A 748 14.92 -52.94 -24.46
N ASP A 749 14.53 -52.56 -25.67
CA ASP A 749 14.41 -51.15 -26.06
C ASP A 749 13.24 -50.48 -25.34
N GLY A 750 12.11 -51.19 -25.18
CA GLY A 750 10.99 -50.74 -24.34
C GLY A 750 11.43 -50.50 -22.89
N THR A 751 12.15 -51.45 -22.29
CA THR A 751 12.65 -51.34 -20.90
C THR A 751 13.64 -50.18 -20.74
N ALA A 752 14.34 -49.76 -21.79
CA ALA A 752 15.23 -48.60 -21.76
C ALA A 752 14.46 -47.29 -21.56
N TYR A 753 13.27 -47.13 -22.17
CA TYR A 753 12.40 -45.97 -21.92
C TYR A 753 11.95 -45.93 -20.46
N LEU A 754 11.48 -47.06 -19.94
CA LEU A 754 11.04 -47.20 -18.55
C LEU A 754 12.17 -46.83 -17.57
N SER A 755 13.39 -47.32 -17.83
CA SER A 755 14.56 -47.03 -17.01
C SER A 755 14.93 -45.54 -17.01
N ARG A 756 14.84 -44.88 -18.17
CA ARG A 756 15.10 -43.43 -18.28
C ARG A 756 14.04 -42.62 -17.55
N GLY A 757 12.76 -42.93 -17.77
CA GLY A 757 11.64 -42.26 -17.12
C GLY A 757 11.71 -42.39 -15.60
N PHE A 758 11.95 -43.60 -15.10
CA PHE A 758 12.05 -43.85 -13.66
C PHE A 758 13.26 -43.15 -13.03
N LYS A 759 14.43 -43.18 -13.68
CA LYS A 759 15.61 -42.43 -13.22
C LYS A 759 15.34 -40.93 -13.14
N TYR A 760 14.65 -40.38 -14.13
CA TYR A 760 14.29 -38.96 -14.14
C TYR A 760 13.30 -38.61 -13.02
N LEU A 761 12.28 -39.46 -12.80
CA LEU A 761 11.35 -39.33 -11.68
C LEU A 761 12.10 -39.35 -10.33
N GLN A 762 13.05 -40.26 -10.14
CA GLN A 762 13.89 -40.31 -8.93
C GLN A 762 14.75 -39.07 -8.74
N THR A 763 15.32 -38.53 -9.82
CA THR A 763 16.08 -37.27 -9.76
C THR A 763 15.19 -36.14 -9.26
N ARG A 764 13.99 -35.95 -9.84
CA ARG A 764 13.05 -34.93 -9.37
C ARG A 764 12.61 -35.13 -7.92
N ALA A 765 12.39 -36.37 -7.49
CA ALA A 765 12.01 -36.66 -6.11
C ALA A 765 13.11 -36.26 -5.10
N LYS A 766 14.38 -36.20 -5.50
CA LYS A 766 15.47 -35.75 -4.60
C LYS A 766 15.40 -34.25 -4.27
N GLU A 767 14.78 -33.45 -5.13
CA GLU A 767 14.60 -32.01 -4.92
C GLU A 767 13.56 -31.69 -3.84
N ILE A 768 12.66 -32.64 -3.55
CA ILE A 768 11.68 -32.51 -2.48
C ILE A 768 12.38 -32.85 -1.16
N THR A 769 12.52 -31.89 -0.25
CA THR A 769 13.28 -32.10 0.99
C THR A 769 12.48 -32.88 2.03
N ASP A 770 11.17 -32.61 2.10
CA ASP A 770 10.25 -33.34 2.99
C ASP A 770 10.07 -34.80 2.54
N THR A 771 10.29 -35.72 3.47
CA THR A 771 10.27 -37.17 3.16
C THR A 771 8.86 -37.67 2.85
N THR A 772 7.84 -37.13 3.51
CA THR A 772 6.44 -37.54 3.31
C THR A 772 5.95 -37.08 1.94
N LEU A 773 6.19 -35.81 1.59
CA LEU A 773 5.85 -35.25 0.28
C LEU A 773 6.59 -35.99 -0.84
N ARG A 774 7.85 -36.37 -0.60
CA ARG A 774 8.63 -37.16 -1.57
C ARG A 774 7.98 -38.52 -1.85
N GLU A 775 7.54 -39.24 -0.82
CA GLU A 775 6.84 -40.52 -0.97
C GLU A 775 5.50 -40.35 -1.70
N GLN A 776 4.75 -39.31 -1.36
CA GLN A 776 3.49 -38.97 -2.01
C GLN A 776 3.72 -38.68 -3.50
N PHE A 777 4.66 -37.80 -3.84
CA PHE A 777 5.01 -37.47 -5.23
C PHE A 777 5.35 -38.70 -6.08
N LEU A 778 6.05 -39.69 -5.52
CA LEU A 778 6.42 -40.91 -6.24
C LEU A 778 5.22 -41.86 -6.47
N ARG A 779 4.25 -41.87 -5.56
CA ARG A 779 3.25 -42.96 -5.49
C ARG A 779 1.80 -42.51 -5.69
N ASN A 780 1.45 -41.28 -5.41
CA ASN A 780 0.07 -40.82 -5.46
C ASN A 780 -0.32 -40.29 -6.85
N PRO A 781 0.51 -39.47 -7.53
CA PRO A 781 0.13 -38.95 -8.84
C PRO A 781 -0.13 -40.07 -9.83
N VAL A 782 -1.22 -40.00 -10.61
CA VAL A 782 -1.67 -41.09 -11.49
C VAL A 782 -0.55 -41.57 -12.42
N TRP A 783 0.12 -40.64 -13.11
CA TRP A 783 1.20 -40.98 -14.04
C TRP A 783 2.45 -41.50 -13.33
N ASN A 784 2.85 -40.88 -12.21
CA ASN A 784 4.00 -41.34 -11.43
C ASN A 784 3.76 -42.73 -10.84
N ASN A 785 2.55 -42.99 -10.34
CA ASN A 785 2.16 -44.30 -9.82
C ASN A 785 2.22 -45.39 -10.89
N ARG A 786 1.71 -45.10 -12.10
CA ARG A 786 1.78 -46.01 -13.24
C ARG A 786 3.23 -46.33 -13.62
N LEU A 787 4.07 -45.31 -13.75
CA LEU A 787 5.51 -45.46 -13.99
C LEU A 787 6.20 -46.25 -12.86
N PHE A 788 5.89 -45.96 -11.61
CA PHE A 788 6.45 -46.64 -10.44
C PHE A 788 6.06 -48.12 -10.40
N ARG A 789 4.79 -48.45 -10.70
CA ARG A 789 4.31 -49.84 -10.78
C ARG A 789 4.99 -50.61 -11.91
N ALA A 790 5.06 -50.02 -13.11
CA ALA A 790 5.75 -50.62 -14.23
C ALA A 790 7.24 -50.87 -13.92
N ALA A 791 7.92 -49.92 -13.27
CA ALA A 791 9.30 -50.09 -12.82
C ALA A 791 9.46 -51.26 -11.84
N ARG A 792 8.50 -51.44 -10.92
CA ARG A 792 8.46 -52.58 -9.98
C ARG A 792 8.26 -53.91 -10.70
N GLU A 793 7.32 -53.97 -11.63
CA GLU A 793 6.99 -55.19 -12.39
C GLU A 793 8.17 -55.65 -13.28
N ASN A 794 9.01 -54.71 -13.72
CA ASN A 794 10.20 -54.99 -14.53
C ASN A 794 11.50 -55.05 -13.71
N MET A 795 11.42 -55.18 -12.38
CA MET A 795 12.56 -55.34 -11.47
C MET A 795 13.62 -54.21 -11.56
N LEU A 796 13.19 -52.98 -11.80
CA LEU A 796 14.05 -51.79 -11.77
C LEU A 796 14.19 -51.20 -10.34
N ILE A 797 13.43 -51.71 -9.37
CA ILE A 797 13.39 -51.32 -7.96
C ILE A 797 13.22 -52.51 -7.02
#